data_AF-A0A815IDB6-F1
#
_entry.id   AF-A0A815IDB6-F1
#
_cell.length_a   1.000
_cell.length_b   1.000
_cell.length_c   1.000
_cell.angle_alpha   90.00
_cell.angle_beta   90.00
_cell.angle_gamma   90.00
#
_symmetry.space_group_name_H-M   'P 1'
#
loop_
_entity.id
_entity.type
_entity.pdbx_description
1 polymer ?
#
loop_
_entity_poly.entity_id
_entity_poly.type
_entity_poly.pdbx_seq_one_letter_code
_entity_poly.pdbx_strand_id
1 'polypeptide(L)'
;MIEENLDDGYWIETFQLDDQTPVGFVAFGLGRGELKVYPNPYTNTEKTKPFQIQKLITPNGMTQADISGDGFQDIVACFDYGNTIIDFNPNGGYIVWLENPGKKNSTEPWKRHYVGRSATMHRLKIGHFTQTKRWEIIGLPIVNGPFDVPVPVLLCGQPDNLLNATAWDCETIDEEFFHLIHDATMFKVDSLDQLLIASREGLSWLYYNENSREWIIEKIADGEQEEKQQTNYYGSGGVAIGKVGSDTFAYIAAIEPFHGNVISVYTKTANNSLTQVQWQRHVLDVYGHPNENGEGTAHYVVCADFDKDGDDEFLVALRGPTPYEGVFYYKPIDLSRGLFAKWQISDVSAARIALADFDNDSFIDFATVGYYVLGYYLANNPSINVFYNRLGSKTLEVKNKLQVTKQNDELLFSVPRPNQILQYHVLPFLTIGNITLSLEVLPPYSSRQVGKNTYIKVLWGIITWKDSSNKSQQPMNHSRTFLCKPKNVCSLEIHSDDNRIKTGSEGAIFIVLQLPKDTYDIPRFNDIKKVMIENSLPESYPEEARKVGFKFIKVDELEWGKEKFKGLEFYNMRGFDIKFADNNEHLCYIQLWAAGKGTNAGVHNHNTDRFCEVHACIVNGNGNSGMHYLKSSADPYDPLTTSDDEFVKLVVPSFHEHGPLWDINARKEPVLREDGTVVYPWHKWQSGGNNSSESLCSEIPSARSLAIDGSKAQATNKSMLKTKPQRRRCASASQQSYDVWIAFEFNPNLSTLPE
;
A
#
# COMPACT_ATOMS: atom_id res chain seq x y z
N MET A 1 -14.15 16.50 6.57
CA MET A 1 -14.64 17.24 7.74
C MET A 1 -14.80 16.29 8.92
N ILE A 2 -14.27 16.66 10.09
CA ILE A 2 -14.22 15.82 11.31
C ILE A 2 -15.08 16.43 12.43
N GLU A 3 -14.98 17.74 12.64
CA GLU A 3 -15.78 18.50 13.61
C GLU A 3 -16.08 19.88 13.03
N GLU A 4 -17.30 20.39 13.22
CA GLU A 4 -17.77 21.66 12.66
C GLU A 4 -18.38 22.56 13.74
N ASN A 5 -18.59 23.84 13.40
CA ASN A 5 -19.17 24.84 14.30
C ASN A 5 -18.40 24.95 15.62
N LEU A 6 -17.07 24.90 15.51
CA LEU A 6 -16.22 25.17 16.67
C LEU A 6 -16.47 26.59 17.15
N ASP A 7 -16.30 26.82 18.44
CA ASP A 7 -16.31 28.15 19.03
C ASP A 7 -14.91 28.60 19.45
N ASP A 8 -13.89 27.86 19.02
CA ASP A 8 -12.47 28.07 19.27
C ASP A 8 -11.61 27.23 18.30
N GLY A 9 -10.41 27.68 17.94
CA GLY A 9 -9.51 26.93 17.06
C GLY A 9 -8.20 27.64 16.75
N TYR A 10 -7.07 26.96 16.96
CA TYR A 10 -5.73 27.54 16.76
C TYR A 10 -4.65 26.52 16.40
N TRP A 11 -4.57 25.40 17.13
CA TRP A 11 -3.52 24.41 16.97
C TRP A 11 -4.07 23.07 16.51
N ILE A 12 -3.36 22.44 15.56
CA ILE A 12 -3.52 21.03 15.21
C ILE A 12 -2.13 20.45 14.93
N GLU A 13 -1.88 19.25 15.43
CA GLU A 13 -0.60 18.56 15.23
C GLU A 13 -0.81 17.05 15.19
N THR A 14 -0.10 16.39 14.28
CA THR A 14 -0.11 14.93 14.15
C THR A 14 0.29 14.30 15.47
N PHE A 15 -0.43 13.29 15.93
CA PHE A 15 -0.19 12.66 17.23
C PHE A 15 -0.48 11.17 17.15
N GLN A 16 0.50 10.37 17.56
CA GLN A 16 0.36 8.92 17.65
C GLN A 16 0.47 8.51 19.12
N LEU A 17 -0.59 7.92 19.66
CA LEU A 17 -0.66 7.59 21.08
C LEU A 17 0.45 6.60 21.51
N ASP A 18 0.70 5.60 20.66
CA ASP A 18 1.71 4.55 20.78
C ASP A 18 2.05 3.97 19.39
N ASP A 19 3.16 3.23 19.27
CA ASP A 19 3.64 2.64 18.01
C ASP A 19 2.64 1.70 17.31
N GLN A 20 1.59 1.23 18.01
CA GLN A 20 0.58 0.33 17.46
C GLN A 20 -0.69 1.05 17.03
N THR A 21 -0.86 2.30 17.43
CA THR A 21 -2.09 3.07 17.21
C THR A 21 -1.99 3.82 15.88
N PRO A 22 -2.99 3.72 15.00
CA PRO A 22 -3.02 4.52 13.77
C PRO A 22 -2.88 6.02 14.09
N VAL A 23 -2.08 6.71 13.28
CA VAL A 23 -1.72 8.12 13.48
C VAL A 23 -2.96 9.01 13.45
N GLY A 24 -3.21 9.74 14.52
CA GLY A 24 -4.29 10.74 14.63
C GLY A 24 -3.72 12.14 14.77
N PHE A 25 -4.40 13.00 15.53
CA PHE A 25 -3.91 14.35 15.83
C PHE A 25 -4.46 14.88 17.15
N VAL A 26 -3.76 15.88 17.71
CA VAL A 26 -4.23 16.71 18.82
C VAL A 26 -4.67 18.05 18.26
N ALA A 27 -5.80 18.58 18.74
CA ALA A 27 -6.25 19.93 18.39
C ALA A 27 -6.82 20.68 19.59
N PHE A 28 -6.68 22.00 19.56
CA PHE A 28 -7.24 22.93 20.55
C PHE A 28 -7.30 24.36 20.01
N GLY A 29 -8.00 25.22 20.74
CA GLY A 29 -7.92 26.67 20.59
C GLY A 29 -7.55 27.38 21.90
N LEU A 30 -7.39 28.69 21.84
CA LEU A 30 -6.95 29.52 22.97
C LEU A 30 -8.06 29.73 24.00
N GLY A 31 -9.29 29.95 23.55
CA GLY A 31 -10.39 30.39 24.42
C GLY A 31 -10.91 29.30 25.35
N ARG A 32 -11.24 28.13 24.80
CA ARG A 32 -11.69 26.94 25.52
C ARG A 32 -10.53 26.23 26.19
N GLY A 33 -9.39 26.16 25.51
CA GLY A 33 -8.16 25.55 26.01
C GLY A 33 -8.28 24.06 26.31
N GLU A 34 -9.20 23.36 25.63
CA GLU A 34 -9.42 21.93 25.76
C GLU A 34 -8.53 21.19 24.76
N LEU A 35 -7.43 20.60 25.24
CA LEU A 35 -6.55 19.77 24.44
C LEU A 35 -7.24 18.43 24.22
N LYS A 36 -7.59 18.12 22.97
CA LYS A 36 -8.31 16.91 22.59
C LYS A 36 -7.49 16.06 21.64
N VAL A 37 -7.42 14.77 21.91
CA VAL A 37 -6.89 13.77 20.98
C VAL A 37 -8.04 13.30 20.09
N TYR A 38 -7.81 13.38 18.79
CA TYR A 38 -8.67 12.87 17.74
C TYR A 38 -8.07 11.57 17.20
N PRO A 39 -8.75 10.43 17.37
CA PRO A 39 -8.33 9.18 16.76
C PRO A 39 -8.20 9.31 15.24
N ASN A 40 -7.34 8.50 14.62
CA ASN A 40 -7.19 8.47 13.16
C ASN A 40 -8.58 8.37 12.48
N PRO A 41 -8.94 9.32 11.61
CA PRO A 41 -10.27 9.43 11.05
C PRO A 41 -10.65 8.28 10.10
N TYR A 42 -9.66 7.67 9.45
CA TYR A 42 -9.86 6.61 8.46
C TYR A 42 -10.06 5.24 9.11
N THR A 43 -9.24 4.89 10.10
CA THR A 43 -9.30 3.57 10.75
C THR A 43 -10.31 3.49 11.88
N ASN A 44 -10.87 4.62 12.33
CA ASN A 44 -11.81 4.71 13.46
C ASN A 44 -13.22 4.21 13.10
N THR A 45 -13.32 2.95 12.69
CA THR A 45 -14.56 2.24 12.35
C THR A 45 -15.55 2.14 13.51
N GLU A 46 -15.06 2.20 14.75
CA GLU A 46 -15.86 2.18 15.98
C GLU A 46 -16.44 3.55 16.37
N LYS A 47 -16.14 4.62 15.60
CA LYS A 47 -16.56 6.00 15.89
C LYS A 47 -16.17 6.48 17.29
N THR A 48 -14.97 6.11 17.73
CA THR A 48 -14.37 6.64 18.96
C THR A 48 -14.39 8.16 18.90
N LYS A 49 -15.03 8.80 19.88
CA LYS A 49 -15.14 10.25 19.93
C LYS A 49 -13.79 10.86 20.32
N PRO A 50 -13.51 12.11 19.90
CA PRO A 50 -12.39 12.86 20.44
C PRO A 50 -12.49 12.91 21.97
N PHE A 51 -11.36 12.78 22.66
CA PHE A 51 -11.32 12.82 24.12
C PHE A 51 -10.35 13.88 24.61
N GLN A 52 -10.77 14.61 25.64
CA GLN A 52 -9.97 15.66 26.25
C GLN A 52 -8.87 15.04 27.12
N ILE A 53 -7.62 15.40 26.86
CA ILE A 53 -6.47 14.97 27.66
C ILE A 53 -6.13 15.98 28.75
N GLN A 54 -6.39 17.27 28.52
CA GLN A 54 -6.13 18.33 29.51
C GLN A 54 -6.94 19.58 29.18
N LYS A 55 -7.18 20.43 30.19
CA LYS A 55 -7.67 21.79 30.02
C LYS A 55 -6.64 22.79 30.55
N LEU A 56 -6.14 23.65 29.68
CA LEU A 56 -5.18 24.70 29.99
C LEU A 56 -5.81 26.06 29.71
N ILE A 57 -5.44 27.10 30.45
CA ILE A 57 -5.96 28.45 30.20
C ILE A 57 -5.12 29.06 29.09
N THR A 58 -5.73 29.50 27.98
CA THR A 58 -5.02 30.14 26.85
C THR A 58 -3.77 29.38 26.40
N PRO A 59 -3.88 28.07 26.04
CA PRO A 59 -2.76 27.33 25.49
C PRO A 59 -2.38 27.91 24.12
N ASN A 60 -1.09 27.89 23.80
CA ASN A 60 -0.59 28.46 22.55
C ASN A 60 0.12 27.39 21.72
N GLY A 61 1.36 27.07 22.06
CA GLY A 61 2.17 26.05 21.38
C GLY A 61 2.20 24.70 22.07
N MET A 62 2.38 23.65 21.29
CA MET A 62 2.76 22.33 21.79
C MET A 62 3.85 21.67 20.93
N THR A 63 4.41 20.59 21.45
CA THR A 63 5.27 19.63 20.77
C THR A 63 5.13 18.28 21.50
N GLN A 64 5.71 17.20 20.98
CA GLN A 64 5.61 15.87 21.58
C GLN A 64 6.94 15.11 21.57
N ALA A 65 7.11 14.19 22.53
CA ALA A 65 8.18 13.21 22.57
C ALA A 65 7.82 12.09 23.56
N ASP A 66 8.49 10.94 23.50
CA ASP A 66 8.45 9.93 24.57
C ASP A 66 9.36 10.37 25.73
N ILE A 67 8.84 11.23 26.63
CA ILE A 67 9.63 11.88 27.69
C ILE A 67 9.92 10.90 28.82
N SER A 68 8.94 10.07 29.17
CA SER A 68 9.06 9.02 30.18
C SER A 68 9.92 7.83 29.74
N GLY A 69 10.07 7.61 28.42
CA GLY A 69 10.80 6.48 27.84
C GLY A 69 10.01 5.17 27.91
N ASP A 70 8.68 5.25 27.99
CA ASP A 70 7.78 4.09 28.12
C ASP A 70 7.13 3.66 26.80
N GLY A 71 7.49 4.30 25.68
CA GLY A 71 6.98 4.03 24.34
C GLY A 71 5.68 4.76 24.00
N PHE A 72 5.22 5.67 24.86
CA PHE A 72 4.04 6.51 24.61
C PHE A 72 4.45 7.96 24.40
N GLN A 73 3.86 8.63 23.40
CA GLN A 73 4.15 10.05 23.18
C GLN A 73 3.48 10.90 24.27
N ASP A 74 4.29 11.69 24.97
CA ASP A 74 3.89 12.75 25.87
C ASP A 74 3.77 14.08 25.13
N ILE A 75 3.04 15.04 25.70
CA ILE A 75 2.86 16.37 25.11
C ILE A 75 3.52 17.43 25.98
N VAL A 76 4.36 18.26 25.39
CA VAL A 76 4.80 19.52 26.00
C VAL A 76 3.91 20.63 25.47
N ALA A 77 3.35 21.45 26.35
CA ALA A 77 2.48 22.57 25.97
C ALA A 77 2.84 23.83 26.77
N CYS A 78 2.67 24.99 26.13
CA CYS A 78 2.70 26.27 26.82
C CYS A 78 1.30 26.87 27.00
N PHE A 79 1.08 27.53 28.14
CA PHE A 79 -0.22 28.09 28.49
C PHE A 79 -0.12 29.29 29.43
N ASP A 80 -1.28 29.85 29.78
CA ASP A 80 -1.44 31.12 30.49
C ASP A 80 -0.78 32.27 29.71
N TYR A 81 -0.99 32.27 28.39
CA TYR A 81 -0.45 33.28 27.49
C TYR A 81 -1.09 34.66 27.72
N GLY A 82 -2.40 34.69 27.97
CA GLY A 82 -3.23 35.89 27.91
C GLY A 82 -4.10 35.91 26.64
N ASN A 83 -4.67 37.07 26.29
CA ASN A 83 -5.63 37.17 25.19
C ASN A 83 -4.96 37.49 23.84
N THR A 84 -3.96 38.38 23.82
CA THR A 84 -3.26 38.82 22.60
C THR A 84 -1.78 39.13 22.88
N ILE A 85 -0.99 39.44 21.85
CA ILE A 85 0.41 39.91 22.01
C ILE A 85 0.50 41.24 22.77
N ILE A 86 -0.59 42.01 22.87
CA ILE A 86 -0.63 43.28 23.61
C ILE A 86 -1.25 43.09 25.00
N ASP A 87 -2.25 42.22 25.11
CA ASP A 87 -2.96 41.86 26.35
C ASP A 87 -2.53 40.46 26.81
N PHE A 88 -1.25 40.31 27.12
CA PHE A 88 -0.66 39.06 27.60
C PHE A 88 -0.57 39.03 29.13
N ASN A 89 -0.46 37.83 29.71
CA ASN A 89 -0.22 37.67 31.15
C ASN A 89 1.31 37.69 31.44
N PRO A 90 1.86 38.74 32.08
CA PRO A 90 3.30 38.83 32.36
C PRO A 90 3.79 37.78 33.38
N ASN A 91 2.87 37.21 34.17
CA ASN A 91 3.18 36.15 35.13
C ASN A 91 2.87 34.74 34.57
N GLY A 92 2.41 34.66 33.33
CA GLY A 92 2.03 33.43 32.68
C GLY A 92 3.14 32.83 31.81
N GLY A 93 2.75 32.21 30.69
CA GLY A 93 3.66 31.55 29.75
C GLY A 93 4.38 30.35 30.36
N TYR A 94 3.64 29.54 31.11
CA TYR A 94 4.13 28.31 31.71
C TYR A 94 4.34 27.23 30.65
N ILE A 95 5.39 26.43 30.83
CA ILE A 95 5.67 25.20 30.08
C ILE A 95 5.39 24.02 31.00
N VAL A 96 4.61 23.06 30.51
CA VAL A 96 4.35 21.78 31.18
C VAL A 96 4.53 20.64 30.21
N TRP A 97 4.87 19.45 30.73
CA TRP A 97 4.65 18.21 29.99
C TRP A 97 3.49 17.42 30.60
N LEU A 98 2.73 16.77 29.72
CA LEU A 98 1.52 16.02 30.00
C LEU A 98 1.84 14.54 29.84
N GLU A 99 1.86 13.81 30.95
CA GLU A 99 2.20 12.38 31.00
C GLU A 99 1.07 11.55 30.39
N ASN A 100 1.40 10.84 29.31
CA ASN A 100 0.51 9.90 28.66
C ASN A 100 0.39 8.64 29.54
N PRO A 101 -0.81 8.30 30.06
CA PRO A 101 -0.96 7.19 31.00
C PRO A 101 -0.95 5.80 30.32
N GLY A 102 -0.69 5.72 29.01
CA GLY A 102 -0.71 4.48 28.21
C GLY A 102 -2.07 3.81 28.09
N LYS A 103 -3.15 4.47 28.54
CA LYS A 103 -4.52 3.93 28.55
C LYS A 103 -5.40 4.68 27.56
N LYS A 104 -5.89 3.95 26.54
CA LYS A 104 -6.94 4.45 25.63
C LYS A 104 -8.18 4.81 26.44
N ASN A 105 -8.71 6.03 26.24
CA ASN A 105 -9.93 6.53 26.87
C ASN A 105 -9.90 6.64 28.41
N SER A 106 -8.75 7.02 28.99
CA SER A 106 -8.74 7.50 30.38
C SER A 106 -9.70 8.68 30.52
N THR A 107 -10.62 8.62 31.49
CA THR A 107 -11.50 9.76 31.83
C THR A 107 -10.78 10.81 32.66
N GLU A 108 -9.65 10.45 33.27
CA GLU A 108 -8.82 11.37 34.05
C GLU A 108 -7.91 12.19 33.13
N PRO A 109 -7.80 13.51 33.35
CA PRO A 109 -6.83 14.35 32.65
C PRO A 109 -5.40 13.83 32.84
N TRP A 110 -4.59 13.94 31.79
CA TRP A 110 -3.19 13.59 31.81
C TRP A 110 -2.45 14.39 32.88
N LYS A 111 -1.54 13.72 33.59
CA LYS A 111 -0.85 14.32 34.72
C LYS A 111 0.08 15.42 34.21
N ARG A 112 -0.04 16.60 34.81
CA ARG A 112 0.80 17.77 34.48
C ARG A 112 2.05 17.76 35.33
N HIS A 113 3.17 18.01 34.67
CA HIS A 113 4.47 18.21 35.31
C HIS A 113 5.04 19.55 34.87
N TYR A 114 5.47 20.36 35.83
CA TYR A 114 6.01 21.68 35.55
C TYR A 114 7.43 21.59 34.97
N VAL A 115 7.68 22.35 33.90
CA VAL A 115 9.00 22.45 33.26
C VAL A 115 9.63 23.78 33.64
N GLY A 116 9.02 24.90 33.20
CA GLY A 116 9.58 26.24 33.33
C GLY A 116 8.57 27.29 32.89
N ARG A 117 8.98 28.55 32.78
CA ARG A 117 8.12 29.63 32.26
C ARG A 117 8.92 30.77 31.67
N SER A 118 8.32 31.47 30.72
CA SER A 118 8.67 32.85 30.35
C SER A 118 7.41 33.54 29.84
N ALA A 119 7.27 34.84 30.14
CA ALA A 119 6.11 35.60 29.69
C ALA A 119 5.94 35.46 28.17
N THR A 120 4.70 35.33 27.71
CA THR A 120 4.34 35.19 26.29
C THR A 120 4.94 33.99 25.55
N MET A 121 5.33 32.92 26.26
CA MET A 121 5.73 31.65 25.64
C MET A 121 4.75 31.23 24.53
N HIS A 122 5.25 31.09 23.29
CA HIS A 122 4.41 31.07 22.09
C HIS A 122 4.66 29.86 21.18
N ARG A 123 5.92 29.42 21.05
CA ARG A 123 6.32 28.19 20.35
C ARG A 123 7.26 27.36 21.21
N LEU A 124 7.27 26.06 20.97
CA LEU A 124 8.09 25.08 21.66
C LEU A 124 8.69 24.11 20.65
N LYS A 125 9.91 23.64 20.91
CA LYS A 125 10.53 22.48 20.23
C LYS A 125 11.19 21.60 21.26
N ILE A 126 11.01 20.29 21.15
CA ILE A 126 11.67 19.29 21.99
C ILE A 126 12.61 18.45 21.13
N GLY A 127 13.81 18.21 21.62
CA GLY A 127 14.84 17.49 20.87
C GLY A 127 16.13 17.37 21.65
N HIS A 128 17.22 17.24 20.91
CA HIS A 128 18.59 17.04 21.36
C HIS A 128 19.45 18.18 20.81
N PHE A 129 19.53 19.29 21.54
CA PHE A 129 20.14 20.52 21.01
C PHE A 129 21.60 20.69 21.42
N THR A 130 21.97 20.27 22.63
CA THR A 130 23.36 20.36 23.13
C THR A 130 23.97 18.99 23.42
N GLN A 131 23.13 17.94 23.45
CA GLN A 131 23.50 16.57 23.75
C GLN A 131 22.43 15.58 23.24
N THR A 132 22.71 14.27 23.29
CA THR A 132 21.91 13.22 22.63
C THR A 132 21.27 12.19 23.57
N LYS A 133 21.37 12.37 24.89
CA LYS A 133 20.98 11.37 25.90
C LYS A 133 19.66 11.66 26.60
N ARG A 134 19.33 12.94 26.77
CA ARG A 134 18.14 13.41 27.49
C ARG A 134 17.37 14.38 26.62
N TRP A 135 16.09 14.56 26.90
CA TRP A 135 15.30 15.56 26.19
C TRP A 135 15.67 16.99 26.61
N GLU A 136 15.64 17.90 25.66
CA GLU A 136 15.78 19.33 25.88
C GLU A 136 14.61 20.04 25.20
N ILE A 137 14.08 21.09 25.83
CA ILE A 137 12.99 21.91 25.30
C ILE A 137 13.52 23.31 25.03
N ILE A 138 13.43 23.77 23.78
CA ILE A 138 13.60 25.19 23.46
C ILE A 138 12.24 25.89 23.56
N GLY A 139 12.20 26.93 24.38
CA GLY A 139 11.06 27.83 24.54
C GLY A 139 11.25 29.12 23.77
N LEU A 140 10.25 29.50 22.98
CA LEU A 140 10.26 30.68 22.11
C LEU A 140 9.09 31.61 22.48
N PRO A 141 9.32 32.63 23.32
CA PRO A 141 8.36 33.71 23.55
C PRO A 141 8.21 34.60 22.32
N ILE A 142 7.03 35.23 22.17
CA ILE A 142 6.78 36.14 21.04
C ILE A 142 7.10 37.59 21.36
N VAL A 143 6.84 38.07 22.59
CA VAL A 143 7.13 39.46 23.00
C VAL A 143 7.58 39.55 24.45
N ASN A 144 8.39 40.54 24.78
CA ASN A 144 8.82 40.82 26.15
C ASN A 144 8.41 42.25 26.56
N GLY A 145 7.14 42.60 26.33
CA GLY A 145 6.63 43.96 26.46
C GLY A 145 6.53 44.66 25.10
N PRO A 146 7.02 45.91 24.96
CA PRO A 146 7.08 46.60 23.67
C PRO A 146 7.80 45.78 22.59
N PHE A 147 7.40 45.91 21.32
CA PHE A 147 7.90 45.06 20.24
C PHE A 147 9.40 45.23 19.93
N ASP A 148 10.02 46.32 20.40
CA ASP A 148 11.45 46.63 20.28
C ASP A 148 12.29 46.07 21.45
N VAL A 149 11.68 45.31 22.36
CA VAL A 149 12.39 44.58 23.41
C VAL A 149 12.63 43.15 22.95
N PRO A 150 13.89 42.67 22.94
CA PRO A 150 14.18 41.28 22.58
C PRO A 150 13.51 40.27 23.51
N VAL A 151 13.24 39.09 22.98
CA VAL A 151 12.63 37.98 23.72
C VAL A 151 13.67 37.00 24.25
N PRO A 152 13.47 36.44 25.45
CA PRO A 152 14.40 35.45 25.99
C PRO A 152 14.10 34.05 25.41
N VAL A 153 14.98 33.54 24.56
CA VAL A 153 14.98 32.15 24.12
C VAL A 153 15.48 31.26 25.25
N LEU A 154 14.69 30.27 25.64
CA LEU A 154 15.01 29.38 26.75
C LEU A 154 15.45 28.00 26.26
N LEU A 155 16.37 27.36 26.98
CA LEU A 155 16.67 25.93 26.91
C LEU A 155 16.37 25.30 28.27
N CYS A 156 15.48 24.30 28.30
CA CYS A 156 15.16 23.53 29.51
C CYS A 156 15.61 22.07 29.36
N GLY A 157 16.46 21.58 30.25
CA GLY A 157 16.99 20.22 30.22
C GLY A 157 16.20 19.23 31.09
N GLN A 158 15.93 18.03 30.56
CA GLN A 158 15.26 16.97 31.30
C GLN A 158 16.06 16.57 32.55
N PRO A 159 15.44 16.57 33.75
CA PRO A 159 16.11 16.21 34.99
C PRO A 159 16.25 14.68 35.13
N ASP A 160 17.27 14.24 35.86
CA ASP A 160 17.52 12.81 36.10
C ASP A 160 16.37 12.12 36.87
N ASN A 161 15.70 12.83 37.79
CA ASN A 161 14.53 12.34 38.51
C ASN A 161 13.23 12.94 37.96
N LEU A 162 12.91 12.58 36.72
CA LEU A 162 11.82 13.14 35.93
C LEU A 162 10.48 13.25 36.69
N LEU A 163 9.97 12.14 37.24
CA LEU A 163 8.61 12.07 37.78
C LEU A 163 8.41 12.80 39.13
N ASN A 164 9.50 13.12 39.83
CA ASN A 164 9.47 13.84 41.10
C ASN A 164 10.06 15.25 41.00
N ALA A 165 10.49 15.68 39.81
CA ALA A 165 11.04 17.00 39.60
C ALA A 165 9.96 18.06 39.80
N THR A 166 10.29 19.10 40.56
CA THR A 166 9.38 20.25 40.74
C THR A 166 9.47 21.24 39.59
N ALA A 167 10.57 21.25 38.83
CA ALA A 167 10.85 22.03 37.64
C ALA A 167 12.01 21.38 36.85
N TRP A 168 12.19 21.76 35.60
CA TRP A 168 13.39 21.46 34.82
C TRP A 168 14.42 22.57 35.02
N ASP A 169 15.70 22.27 34.76
CA ASP A 169 16.74 23.31 34.75
C ASP A 169 16.61 24.08 33.44
N CYS A 170 16.31 25.37 33.52
CA CYS A 170 16.06 26.23 32.37
C CYS A 170 17.02 27.43 32.37
N GLU A 171 17.72 27.63 31.27
CA GLU A 171 18.61 28.77 31.04
C GLU A 171 18.14 29.60 29.84
N THR A 172 18.46 30.90 29.86
CA THR A 172 18.26 31.79 28.71
C THR A 172 19.48 31.67 27.80
N ILE A 173 19.27 31.25 26.55
CA ILE A 173 20.34 31.03 25.56
C ILE A 173 20.52 32.21 24.59
N ASP A 174 19.49 33.06 24.46
CA ASP A 174 19.55 34.38 23.82
C ASP A 174 18.51 35.30 24.49
N GLU A 175 18.86 36.56 24.68
CA GLU A 175 17.93 37.62 25.11
C GLU A 175 18.26 38.97 24.47
N GLU A 176 19.05 38.97 23.39
CA GLU A 176 19.53 40.20 22.76
C GLU A 176 19.15 40.29 21.29
N PHE A 177 19.00 39.15 20.60
CA PHE A 177 18.88 39.15 19.15
C PHE A 177 17.43 39.17 18.64
N PHE A 178 16.57 38.29 19.17
CA PHE A 178 15.27 38.03 18.57
C PHE A 178 14.14 38.95 19.02
N HIS A 179 13.27 39.35 18.09
CA HIS A 179 11.97 40.00 18.37
C HIS A 179 10.85 39.31 17.60
N LEU A 180 9.63 39.25 18.16
CA LEU A 180 8.44 38.69 17.49
C LEU A 180 8.69 37.31 16.87
N ILE A 181 9.22 36.36 17.65
CA ILE A 181 9.36 34.98 17.18
C ILE A 181 7.96 34.37 17.01
N HIS A 182 7.60 34.03 15.78
CA HIS A 182 6.27 33.49 15.47
C HIS A 182 6.30 32.01 15.09
N ASP A 183 7.40 31.54 14.49
CA ASP A 183 7.53 30.14 14.11
C ASP A 183 8.99 29.69 14.07
N ALA A 184 9.18 28.38 14.15
CA ALA A 184 10.49 27.75 13.97
C ALA A 184 10.32 26.36 13.37
N THR A 185 11.19 26.01 12.44
CA THR A 185 11.31 24.64 11.93
C THR A 185 12.57 23.99 12.47
N MET A 186 12.46 22.73 12.88
CA MET A 186 13.55 21.97 13.47
C MET A 186 14.09 20.98 12.45
N PHE A 187 15.41 20.89 12.37
CA PHE A 187 16.10 19.95 11.50
C PHE A 187 17.35 19.44 12.19
N LYS A 188 17.90 18.34 11.68
CA LYS A 188 19.06 17.68 12.27
C LYS A 188 20.30 17.89 11.41
N VAL A 189 21.40 18.26 12.05
CA VAL A 189 22.74 18.26 11.43
C VAL A 189 23.63 17.42 12.33
N ASP A 190 24.28 16.42 11.74
CA ASP A 190 24.98 15.37 12.47
C ASP A 190 24.08 14.72 13.53
N SER A 191 24.38 14.90 14.83
CA SER A 191 23.63 14.30 15.92
C SER A 191 22.70 15.25 16.67
N LEU A 192 22.84 16.56 16.45
CA LEU A 192 22.11 17.60 17.17
C LEU A 192 21.01 18.21 16.31
N ASP A 193 19.92 18.53 16.99
CA ASP A 193 18.79 19.25 16.43
C ASP A 193 19.08 20.75 16.46
N GLN A 194 18.56 21.47 15.47
CA GLN A 194 18.83 22.87 15.22
C GLN A 194 17.56 23.55 14.72
N LEU A 195 17.51 24.89 14.81
CA LEU A 195 16.31 25.65 14.49
C LEU A 195 16.57 26.69 13.40
N LEU A 196 15.68 26.73 12.41
CA LEU A 196 15.51 27.90 11.56
C LEU A 196 14.29 28.66 12.08
N ILE A 197 14.49 29.90 12.50
CA ILE A 197 13.54 30.73 13.24
C ILE A 197 13.03 31.84 12.32
N ALA A 198 11.70 32.02 12.29
CA ALA A 198 11.02 33.15 11.69
C ALA A 198 10.68 34.18 12.77
N SER A 199 11.27 35.37 12.63
CA SER A 199 11.12 36.48 13.57
C SER A 199 11.11 37.82 12.82
N ARG A 200 11.02 38.92 13.56
CA ARG A 200 11.13 40.28 13.01
C ARG A 200 12.47 40.54 12.32
N GLU A 201 13.53 39.85 12.71
CA GLU A 201 14.85 39.90 12.07
C GLU A 201 14.84 39.26 10.67
N GLY A 202 13.78 38.52 10.33
CA GLY A 202 13.64 37.72 9.11
C GLY A 202 13.82 36.23 9.42
N LEU A 203 14.73 35.58 8.71
CA LEU A 203 15.07 34.17 8.93
C LEU A 203 16.45 34.06 9.56
N SER A 204 16.57 33.29 10.65
CA SER A 204 17.85 33.07 11.34
C SER A 204 18.02 31.61 11.77
N TRP A 205 19.22 31.10 11.65
CA TRP A 205 19.60 29.75 12.06
C TRP A 205 20.24 29.78 13.45
N LEU A 206 19.61 29.12 14.42
CA LEU A 206 20.10 28.93 15.78
C LEU A 206 20.59 27.49 15.96
N TYR A 207 21.84 27.32 16.39
CA TYR A 207 22.42 26.01 16.69
C TYR A 207 23.49 26.08 17.78
N TYR A 208 23.72 24.93 18.42
CA TYR A 208 24.81 24.77 19.37
C TYR A 208 26.07 24.28 18.66
N ASN A 209 27.18 25.01 18.80
CA ASN A 209 28.46 24.61 18.24
C ASN A 209 29.23 23.76 19.26
N GLU A 210 29.35 22.46 19.00
CA GLU A 210 30.02 21.53 19.91
C GLU A 210 31.51 21.84 20.14
N ASN A 211 32.18 22.46 19.15
CA ASN A 211 33.61 22.78 19.24
C ASN A 211 33.88 23.98 20.14
N SER A 212 33.12 25.07 19.99
CA SER A 212 33.25 26.26 20.84
C SER A 212 32.43 26.17 22.12
N ARG A 213 31.47 25.25 22.19
CA ARG A 213 30.49 25.08 23.27
C ARG A 213 29.60 26.31 23.48
N GLU A 214 29.25 26.97 22.38
CA GLU A 214 28.48 28.21 22.36
C GLU A 214 27.27 28.09 21.43
N TRP A 215 26.21 28.83 21.75
CA TRP A 215 25.09 29.05 20.85
C TRP A 215 25.47 30.05 19.76
N ILE A 216 25.16 29.71 18.51
CA ILE A 216 25.43 30.54 17.35
C ILE A 216 24.11 30.90 16.69
N ILE A 217 23.97 32.18 16.34
CA ILE A 217 22.86 32.71 15.53
C ILE A 217 23.44 33.22 14.21
N GLU A 218 23.03 32.60 13.11
CA GLU A 218 23.37 33.07 11.77
C GLU A 218 22.14 33.63 11.06
N LYS A 219 22.20 34.91 10.69
CA LYS A 219 21.12 35.54 9.94
C LYS A 219 21.15 35.10 8.48
N ILE A 220 20.00 34.61 8.00
CA ILE A 220 19.82 34.08 6.64
C ILE A 220 19.21 35.13 5.71
N ALA A 221 18.16 35.81 6.17
CA ALA A 221 17.43 36.79 5.36
C ALA A 221 16.73 37.85 6.20
N ASP A 222 16.45 39.00 5.59
CA ASP A 222 15.73 40.13 6.23
C ASP A 222 14.20 40.01 6.19
N GLY A 223 13.61 39.15 5.37
CA GLY A 223 12.15 39.06 5.21
C GLY A 223 11.53 40.28 4.52
N GLU A 224 10.25 40.54 4.81
CA GLU A 224 9.49 41.69 4.29
C GLU A 224 9.90 42.99 5.01
N GLN A 225 10.04 44.10 4.29
CA GLN A 225 10.59 45.36 4.80
C GLN A 225 9.84 46.61 4.34
N GLU A 226 9.01 46.53 3.30
CA GLU A 226 8.43 47.67 2.60
C GLU A 226 7.32 48.35 3.41
N GLU A 227 6.42 47.59 4.02
CA GLU A 227 5.25 48.13 4.73
C GLU A 227 5.50 48.40 6.22
N LYS A 228 6.74 48.26 6.70
CA LYS A 228 7.08 48.32 8.14
C LYS A 228 6.61 49.59 8.85
N GLN A 229 6.62 50.73 8.16
CA GLN A 229 6.19 52.01 8.73
C GLN A 229 4.67 52.09 8.92
N GLN A 230 3.92 51.34 8.10
CA GLN A 230 2.47 51.30 8.13
C GLN A 230 1.95 50.24 9.10
N THR A 231 2.57 49.05 9.12
CA THR A 231 2.06 47.88 9.86
C THR A 231 2.75 47.64 11.19
N ASN A 232 3.92 48.26 11.44
CA ASN A 232 4.86 47.89 12.53
C ASN A 232 5.39 46.45 12.48
N TYR A 233 5.07 45.69 11.42
CA TYR A 233 5.55 44.33 11.21
C TYR A 233 6.48 44.28 10.00
N TYR A 234 7.57 43.53 10.14
CA TYR A 234 8.58 43.27 9.13
C TYR A 234 9.29 41.96 9.50
N GLY A 235 10.14 41.43 8.62
CA GLY A 235 10.77 40.13 8.81
C GLY A 235 9.89 38.98 8.31
N SER A 236 9.86 37.89 9.06
CA SER A 236 9.17 36.65 8.71
C SER A 236 8.29 36.17 9.87
N GLY A 237 7.11 35.64 9.56
CA GLY A 237 6.18 35.03 10.51
C GLY A 237 6.09 33.51 10.43
N GLY A 238 6.50 32.88 9.33
CA GLY A 238 6.45 31.42 9.17
C GLY A 238 7.64 30.91 8.39
N VAL A 239 8.05 29.67 8.63
CA VAL A 239 9.21 29.06 7.95
C VAL A 239 9.09 27.55 7.80
N ALA A 240 9.43 27.05 6.61
CA ALA A 240 9.59 25.63 6.33
C ALA A 240 10.75 25.38 5.36
N ILE A 241 11.42 24.24 5.49
CA ILE A 241 12.57 23.85 4.66
C ILE A 241 12.08 22.88 3.58
N GLY A 242 12.34 23.19 2.31
CA GLY A 242 11.98 22.32 1.18
C GLY A 242 13.19 21.59 0.61
N LYS A 243 13.10 20.26 0.60
CA LYS A 243 14.04 19.37 -0.06
C LYS A 243 13.77 19.29 -1.57
N VAL A 244 14.81 19.20 -2.38
CA VAL A 244 14.69 18.82 -3.81
C VAL A 244 15.80 17.83 -4.14
N GLY A 245 15.43 16.66 -4.65
CA GLY A 245 16.32 15.53 -4.88
C GLY A 245 17.08 15.13 -3.61
N SER A 246 18.40 15.34 -3.61
CA SER A 246 19.27 15.05 -2.45
C SER A 246 19.60 16.27 -1.58
N ASP A 247 19.20 17.47 -1.98
CA ASP A 247 19.47 18.69 -1.22
C ASP A 247 18.31 18.95 -0.26
N THR A 248 18.51 18.63 1.03
CA THR A 248 17.53 18.88 2.10
C THR A 248 17.16 20.35 2.22
N PHE A 249 18.04 21.27 1.83
CA PHE A 249 17.83 22.72 1.96
C PHE A 249 17.79 23.39 0.60
N ALA A 250 17.12 22.79 -0.38
CA ALA A 250 17.07 23.33 -1.74
C ALA A 250 16.40 24.70 -1.79
N TYR A 251 15.35 24.90 -0.98
CA TYR A 251 14.70 26.19 -0.78
C TYR A 251 14.15 26.33 0.65
N ILE A 252 13.85 27.56 1.05
CA ILE A 252 13.15 27.86 2.31
C ILE A 252 11.87 28.61 1.96
N ALA A 253 10.71 28.06 2.33
CA ALA A 253 9.43 28.75 2.20
C ALA A 253 9.17 29.61 3.44
N ALA A 254 8.66 30.81 3.24
CA ALA A 254 8.36 31.73 4.34
C ALA A 254 7.03 32.46 4.16
N ILE A 255 6.42 32.77 5.31
CA ILE A 255 5.31 33.72 5.43
C ILE A 255 5.90 35.00 6.00
N GLU A 256 5.55 36.15 5.43
CA GLU A 256 6.15 37.43 5.80
C GLU A 256 5.12 38.55 5.90
N PRO A 257 5.18 39.41 6.94
CA PRO A 257 5.86 39.25 8.24
C PRO A 257 4.95 38.47 9.24
N PHE A 258 4.96 38.82 10.54
CA PHE A 258 4.02 38.29 11.56
C PHE A 258 2.56 38.40 11.07
N HIS A 259 1.82 37.29 11.10
CA HIS A 259 0.48 37.17 10.52
C HIS A 259 0.36 37.77 9.12
N GLY A 260 1.42 37.69 8.29
CA GLY A 260 1.53 38.45 7.06
C GLY A 260 0.63 38.00 5.91
N ASN A 261 0.77 38.68 4.78
CA ASN A 261 0.09 38.41 3.51
C ASN A 261 1.06 37.99 2.41
N VAL A 262 2.37 38.09 2.62
CA VAL A 262 3.38 37.79 1.60
C VAL A 262 3.87 36.35 1.76
N ILE A 263 3.84 35.59 0.67
CA ILE A 263 4.47 34.27 0.58
C ILE A 263 5.73 34.40 -0.26
N SER A 264 6.86 34.02 0.33
CA SER A 264 8.16 34.08 -0.32
C SER A 264 8.86 32.72 -0.26
N VAL A 265 9.81 32.54 -1.17
CA VAL A 265 10.77 31.45 -1.11
C VAL A 265 12.18 32.01 -1.24
N TYR A 266 13.11 31.40 -0.54
CA TYR A 266 14.53 31.67 -0.61
C TYR A 266 15.21 30.52 -1.32
N THR A 267 15.93 30.80 -2.39
CA THR A 267 16.66 29.79 -3.16
C THR A 267 18.16 30.08 -3.15
N LYS A 268 18.97 29.03 -3.30
CA LYS A 268 20.43 29.14 -3.29
C LYS A 268 20.94 29.76 -4.59
N THR A 269 21.79 30.77 -4.52
CA THR A 269 22.46 31.32 -5.72
C THR A 269 23.62 30.44 -6.23
N ALA A 270 24.13 29.52 -5.41
CA ALA A 270 25.12 28.49 -5.75
C ALA A 270 25.02 27.29 -4.79
N ASN A 271 25.48 26.10 -5.21
CA ASN A 271 25.51 24.88 -4.37
C ASN A 271 26.62 24.92 -3.31
N ASN A 272 26.42 25.68 -2.23
CA ASN A 272 27.27 25.65 -1.02
C ASN A 272 26.46 25.20 0.22
N SER A 273 27.10 25.09 1.39
CA SER A 273 26.41 24.83 2.67
C SER A 273 25.50 25.98 3.09
N LEU A 274 24.47 25.74 3.90
CA LEU A 274 23.52 26.74 4.43
C LEU A 274 24.15 28.08 4.86
N THR A 275 25.31 28.04 5.53
CA THR A 275 26.07 29.20 6.03
C THR A 275 26.92 29.91 4.97
N GLN A 276 27.24 29.25 3.86
CA GLN A 276 28.15 29.72 2.81
C GLN A 276 27.41 30.07 1.51
N VAL A 277 26.08 30.00 1.52
CA VAL A 277 25.23 30.32 0.38
C VAL A 277 24.62 31.70 0.55
N GLN A 278 24.66 32.50 -0.51
CA GLN A 278 23.79 33.66 -0.62
C GLN A 278 22.39 33.20 -1.03
N TRP A 279 21.41 33.49 -0.18
CA TRP A 279 20.00 33.21 -0.41
C TRP A 279 19.35 34.34 -1.22
N GLN A 280 18.63 33.98 -2.27
CA GLN A 280 17.87 34.93 -3.08
C GLN A 280 16.39 34.83 -2.71
N ARG A 281 15.81 35.95 -2.26
CA ARG A 281 14.37 36.07 -1.97
C ARG A 281 13.57 36.18 -3.26
N HIS A 282 12.52 35.38 -3.38
CA HIS A 282 11.50 35.46 -4.44
C HIS A 282 10.13 35.61 -3.78
N VAL A 283 9.43 36.71 -4.04
CA VAL A 283 8.02 36.84 -3.66
C VAL A 283 7.19 36.06 -4.66
N LEU A 284 6.39 35.12 -4.16
CA LEU A 284 5.49 34.30 -4.98
C LEU A 284 4.10 34.93 -5.05
N ASP A 285 3.59 35.39 -3.91
CA ASP A 285 2.23 35.91 -3.79
C ASP A 285 2.09 36.96 -2.68
N VAL A 286 1.10 37.84 -2.86
CA VAL A 286 0.65 38.82 -1.87
C VAL A 286 -0.86 38.71 -1.72
N TYR A 287 -1.33 38.21 -0.58
CA TYR A 287 -2.73 37.89 -0.29
C TYR A 287 -3.49 39.07 0.33
N GLY A 288 -3.91 40.01 -0.51
CA GLY A 288 -4.64 41.20 -0.08
C GLY A 288 -3.76 42.23 0.62
N HIS A 289 -4.37 43.27 1.17
CA HIS A 289 -3.66 44.26 2.00
C HIS A 289 -3.78 43.89 3.48
N PRO A 290 -2.78 44.25 4.31
CA PRO A 290 -2.93 44.10 5.74
C PRO A 290 -4.14 44.86 6.27
N ASN A 291 -4.75 44.34 7.33
CA ASN A 291 -5.87 44.95 8.03
C ASN A 291 -5.41 46.18 8.84
N GLU A 292 -6.34 46.80 9.56
CA GLU A 292 -6.08 47.97 10.40
C GLU A 292 -5.05 47.73 11.53
N ASN A 293 -4.83 46.47 11.91
CA ASN A 293 -3.82 46.06 12.88
C ASN A 293 -2.47 45.70 12.23
N GLY A 294 -2.35 45.83 10.90
CA GLY A 294 -1.14 45.49 10.15
C GLY A 294 -1.01 44.01 9.79
N GLU A 295 -2.05 43.20 9.99
CA GLU A 295 -2.00 41.75 9.77
C GLU A 295 -2.67 41.33 8.45
N GLY A 296 -2.10 40.35 7.78
CA GLY A 296 -2.68 39.60 6.66
C GLY A 296 -3.33 38.27 7.08
N THR A 297 -3.41 37.36 6.10
CA THR A 297 -4.19 36.13 6.18
C THR A 297 -3.36 34.88 6.41
N ALA A 298 -2.04 34.89 6.22
CA ALA A 298 -1.21 33.71 6.32
C ALA A 298 -0.73 33.47 7.76
N HIS A 299 -0.78 32.21 8.22
CA HIS A 299 -0.43 31.86 9.59
C HIS A 299 0.58 30.73 9.72
N TYR A 300 0.58 29.75 8.80
CA TYR A 300 1.46 28.59 8.90
C TYR A 300 1.88 28.03 7.54
N VAL A 301 3.12 27.54 7.44
CA VAL A 301 3.69 26.93 6.24
C VAL A 301 4.36 25.62 6.60
N VAL A 302 4.21 24.60 5.75
CA VAL A 302 4.87 23.29 5.90
C VAL A 302 5.36 22.80 4.55
N CYS A 303 6.49 22.11 4.52
CA CYS A 303 7.02 21.44 3.33
C CYS A 303 6.91 19.92 3.49
N ALA A 304 6.57 19.22 2.40
CA ALA A 304 6.60 17.77 2.30
C ALA A 304 6.48 17.32 0.83
N ASP A 305 6.97 16.12 0.53
CA ASP A 305 6.81 15.45 -0.76
C ASP A 305 5.40 14.86 -0.89
N PHE A 306 4.44 15.66 -1.38
CA PHE A 306 3.04 15.27 -1.44
C PHE A 306 2.76 14.37 -2.65
N ASP A 307 3.54 14.47 -3.74
CA ASP A 307 3.30 13.67 -4.95
C ASP A 307 4.31 12.55 -5.20
N LYS A 308 5.29 12.40 -4.31
CA LYS A 308 6.32 11.35 -4.29
C LYS A 308 7.29 11.39 -5.46
N ASP A 309 7.54 12.56 -6.02
CA ASP A 309 8.59 12.71 -7.03
C ASP A 309 9.99 12.92 -6.41
N GLY A 310 10.07 13.06 -5.09
CA GLY A 310 11.30 13.25 -4.32
C GLY A 310 11.61 14.72 -4.00
N ASP A 311 10.79 15.65 -4.49
CA ASP A 311 10.88 17.07 -4.23
C ASP A 311 9.75 17.50 -3.29
N ASP A 312 10.08 18.23 -2.24
CA ASP A 312 9.06 18.76 -1.34
C ASP A 312 8.30 19.89 -2.05
N GLU A 313 6.98 19.79 -2.04
CA GLU A 313 6.09 20.93 -2.16
C GLU A 313 5.89 21.61 -0.82
N PHE A 314 5.17 22.73 -0.82
CA PHE A 314 4.75 23.35 0.42
C PHE A 314 3.29 23.76 0.42
N LEU A 315 2.70 23.70 1.62
CA LEU A 315 1.35 24.17 1.90
C LEU A 315 1.40 25.45 2.72
N VAL A 316 0.51 26.39 2.42
CA VAL A 316 0.29 27.60 3.19
C VAL A 316 -1.13 27.60 3.75
N ALA A 317 -1.25 27.76 5.07
CA ALA A 317 -2.51 27.93 5.78
C ALA A 317 -2.89 29.42 5.85
N LEU A 318 -4.02 29.76 5.25
CA LEU A 318 -4.62 31.08 5.32
C LEU A 318 -5.84 31.05 6.26
N ARG A 319 -5.79 31.87 7.31
CA ARG A 319 -6.87 32.01 8.29
C ARG A 319 -8.12 32.68 7.72
N GLY A 320 -7.97 33.53 6.71
CA GLY A 320 -9.04 34.35 6.14
C GLY A 320 -8.87 35.85 6.42
N PRO A 321 -9.77 36.70 5.89
CA PRO A 321 -11.08 36.37 5.30
C PRO A 321 -11.08 35.97 3.82
N THR A 322 -12.20 35.42 3.35
CA THR A 322 -12.53 35.23 1.92
C THR A 322 -12.23 36.50 1.10
N PRO A 323 -11.60 36.40 -0.08
CA PRO A 323 -11.26 35.19 -0.83
C PRO A 323 -9.93 34.53 -0.43
N TYR A 324 -9.18 35.09 0.53
CA TYR A 324 -7.85 34.64 0.91
C TYR A 324 -7.89 33.76 2.17
N GLU A 325 -8.55 32.61 2.04
CA GLU A 325 -8.74 31.63 3.10
C GLU A 325 -8.52 30.20 2.62
N GLY A 326 -8.15 29.32 3.54
CA GLY A 326 -7.94 27.90 3.28
C GLY A 326 -6.48 27.53 3.04
N VAL A 327 -6.25 26.53 2.19
CA VAL A 327 -4.91 25.95 2.00
C VAL A 327 -4.49 26.08 0.55
N PHE A 328 -3.29 26.63 0.35
CA PHE A 328 -2.65 26.74 -0.95
C PHE A 328 -1.47 25.78 -1.05
N TYR A 329 -1.37 25.08 -2.16
CA TYR A 329 -0.32 24.14 -2.54
C TYR A 329 0.62 24.79 -3.54
N TYR A 330 1.92 24.65 -3.33
CA TYR A 330 2.95 25.18 -4.23
C TYR A 330 3.97 24.10 -4.60
N LYS A 331 4.14 23.88 -5.91
CA LYS A 331 5.12 22.94 -6.46
C LYS A 331 6.31 23.66 -7.07
N PRO A 332 7.57 23.32 -6.70
CA PRO A 332 8.73 23.86 -7.38
C PRO A 332 8.75 23.43 -8.85
N ILE A 333 8.97 24.37 -9.77
CA ILE A 333 9.11 24.12 -11.20
C ILE A 333 10.53 24.44 -11.68
N ASP A 334 11.09 25.56 -11.19
CA ASP A 334 12.46 25.96 -11.45
C ASP A 334 12.97 26.85 -10.31
N LEU A 335 13.71 26.24 -9.38
CA LEU A 335 14.26 26.93 -8.21
C LEU A 335 15.26 28.03 -8.58
N SER A 336 16.02 27.88 -9.67
CA SER A 336 17.00 28.88 -10.09
C SER A 336 16.36 30.22 -10.47
N ARG A 337 15.07 30.17 -10.81
CA ARG A 337 14.25 31.34 -11.17
C ARG A 337 13.17 31.64 -10.13
N GLY A 338 13.09 30.87 -9.04
CA GLY A 338 12.03 30.97 -8.03
C GLY A 338 10.63 30.71 -8.61
N LEU A 339 10.50 29.82 -9.60
CA LEU A 339 9.22 29.51 -10.23
C LEU A 339 8.53 28.34 -9.54
N PHE A 340 7.31 28.59 -9.08
CA PHE A 340 6.43 27.62 -8.46
C PHE A 340 5.06 27.61 -9.14
N ALA A 341 4.47 26.44 -9.29
CA ALA A 341 3.07 26.30 -9.67
C ALA A 341 2.20 26.30 -8.41
N LYS A 342 0.98 26.84 -8.50
CA LYS A 342 0.11 27.06 -7.35
C LYS A 342 -1.32 26.58 -7.57
N TRP A 343 -1.92 25.99 -6.53
CA TRP A 343 -3.33 25.63 -6.48
C TRP A 343 -3.93 25.94 -5.11
N GLN A 344 -5.17 26.44 -5.08
CA GLN A 344 -5.96 26.43 -3.84
C GLN A 344 -6.60 25.04 -3.70
N ILE A 345 -6.25 24.33 -2.64
CA ILE A 345 -6.70 22.94 -2.40
C ILE A 345 -7.73 22.83 -1.27
N SER A 346 -7.97 23.93 -0.55
CA SER A 346 -9.09 24.10 0.39
C SER A 346 -9.50 25.57 0.44
N ASP A 347 -10.80 25.82 0.61
CA ASP A 347 -11.43 27.12 0.80
C ASP A 347 -11.96 27.33 2.24
N VAL A 348 -11.61 26.43 3.17
CA VAL A 348 -12.03 26.52 4.57
C VAL A 348 -10.87 27.01 5.41
N SER A 349 -11.09 28.06 6.22
CA SER A 349 -10.08 28.65 7.13
C SER A 349 -9.14 27.61 7.75
N ALA A 350 -7.84 27.89 7.71
CA ALA A 350 -6.81 27.04 8.31
C ALA A 350 -5.86 27.87 9.16
N ALA A 351 -5.78 27.55 10.46
CA ALA A 351 -4.80 28.13 11.39
C ALA A 351 -3.46 27.40 11.29
N ARG A 352 -3.48 26.07 11.26
CA ARG A 352 -2.29 25.22 11.24
C ARG A 352 -2.57 23.96 10.43
N ILE A 353 -1.50 23.27 10.03
CA ILE A 353 -1.55 22.06 9.20
C ILE A 353 -0.78 20.96 9.93
N ALA A 354 -1.43 19.80 10.07
CA ALA A 354 -0.82 18.55 10.53
C ALA A 354 -0.65 17.61 9.34
N LEU A 355 0.52 16.97 9.21
CA LEU A 355 0.86 16.07 8.11
C LEU A 355 1.00 14.63 8.60
N ALA A 356 0.38 13.70 7.92
CA ALA A 356 0.51 12.26 8.15
C ALA A 356 -0.04 11.49 6.95
N ASP A 357 0.26 10.20 6.85
CA ASP A 357 -0.52 9.28 6.02
C ASP A 357 -1.75 8.83 6.83
N PHE A 358 -2.86 9.57 6.72
CA PHE A 358 -4.04 9.34 7.56
C PHE A 358 -4.86 8.14 7.09
N ASP A 359 -4.77 7.73 5.84
CA ASP A 359 -5.51 6.59 5.29
C ASP A 359 -4.67 5.39 4.84
N ASN A 360 -3.37 5.44 5.10
CA ASN A 360 -2.41 4.37 4.87
C ASN A 360 -2.27 4.01 3.38
N ASP A 361 -2.43 5.00 2.48
CA ASP A 361 -2.18 4.87 1.04
C ASP A 361 -0.73 5.21 0.64
N SER A 362 0.10 5.47 1.66
CA SER A 362 1.49 5.90 1.61
C SER A 362 1.71 7.34 1.14
N PHE A 363 0.71 8.08 0.65
CA PHE A 363 0.85 9.51 0.34
C PHE A 363 0.64 10.34 1.59
N ILE A 364 1.27 11.52 1.62
CA ILE A 364 1.10 12.45 2.73
C ILE A 364 -0.25 13.15 2.57
N ASP A 365 -1.14 12.95 3.54
CA ASP A 365 -2.37 13.68 3.75
C ASP A 365 -2.12 14.89 4.64
N PHE A 366 -3.14 15.73 4.80
CA PHE A 366 -3.07 16.82 5.77
C PHE A 366 -4.39 17.05 6.51
N ALA A 367 -4.28 17.56 7.73
CA ALA A 367 -5.40 17.99 8.55
C ALA A 367 -5.26 19.46 8.96
N THR A 368 -6.38 20.16 9.09
CA THR A 368 -6.43 21.57 9.48
C THR A 368 -7.42 21.82 10.60
N VAL A 369 -7.23 22.91 11.34
CA VAL A 369 -8.22 23.50 12.25
C VAL A 369 -8.48 24.94 11.82
N GLY A 370 -9.75 25.37 11.84
CA GLY A 370 -10.13 26.75 11.55
C GLY A 370 -9.55 27.74 12.55
N TYR A 371 -9.20 28.95 12.07
CA TYR A 371 -8.67 30.00 12.93
C TYR A 371 -9.82 30.77 13.59
N TYR A 372 -10.05 30.53 14.87
CA TYR A 372 -11.07 31.22 15.65
C TYR A 372 -10.46 31.71 16.95
N VAL A 373 -9.86 32.90 16.90
CA VAL A 373 -9.15 33.49 18.03
C VAL A 373 -9.65 34.91 18.27
N LEU A 374 -10.26 35.12 19.44
CA LEU A 374 -10.78 36.41 19.86
C LEU A 374 -9.64 37.45 19.93
N GLY A 375 -9.91 38.66 19.43
CA GLY A 375 -8.92 39.73 19.36
C GLY A 375 -8.06 39.71 18.09
N TYR A 376 -8.15 38.66 17.28
CA TYR A 376 -7.44 38.55 16.00
C TYR A 376 -8.41 38.36 14.83
N TYR A 377 -8.90 37.13 14.63
CA TYR A 377 -9.80 36.79 13.54
C TYR A 377 -10.71 35.64 13.96
N LEU A 378 -11.99 35.77 13.65
CA LEU A 378 -13.02 34.78 13.92
C LEU A 378 -13.51 34.25 12.58
N ALA A 379 -12.96 33.11 12.14
CA ALA A 379 -13.41 32.47 10.92
C ALA A 379 -14.91 32.14 10.97
N ASN A 380 -15.57 32.22 9.82
CA ASN A 380 -16.93 31.73 9.69
C ASN A 380 -16.91 30.19 9.71
N ASN A 381 -17.74 29.58 10.54
CA ASN A 381 -17.86 28.12 10.69
C ASN A 381 -16.50 27.39 10.83
N PRO A 382 -15.69 27.73 11.84
CA PRO A 382 -14.41 27.05 12.06
C PRO A 382 -14.64 25.55 12.28
N SER A 383 -13.79 24.75 11.67
CA SER A 383 -13.94 23.29 11.64
C SER A 383 -12.57 22.60 11.67
N ILE A 384 -12.55 21.34 12.08
CA ILE A 384 -11.42 20.44 11.88
C ILE A 384 -11.68 19.61 10.63
N ASN A 385 -10.70 19.61 9.72
CA ASN A 385 -10.79 18.92 8.44
C ASN A 385 -9.58 18.02 8.24
N VAL A 386 -9.80 16.93 7.51
CA VAL A 386 -8.76 16.03 7.02
C VAL A 386 -8.98 15.94 5.52
N PHE A 387 -7.90 16.14 4.78
CA PHE A 387 -7.86 16.17 3.33
C PHE A 387 -6.94 15.04 2.88
N TYR A 388 -7.55 14.06 2.25
CA TYR A 388 -6.82 12.91 1.76
C TYR A 388 -6.20 13.23 0.40
N ASN A 389 -4.91 12.98 0.29
CA ASN A 389 -4.16 13.17 -0.92
C ASN A 389 -4.51 12.07 -1.92
N ARG A 390 -4.94 12.49 -3.11
CA ARG A 390 -5.39 11.60 -4.17
C ARG A 390 -4.57 11.73 -5.44
N LEU A 391 -3.41 12.40 -5.38
CA LEU A 391 -2.48 12.49 -6.49
C LEU A 391 -2.00 11.09 -6.92
N GLY A 392 -1.77 10.20 -5.96
CA GLY A 392 -1.59 8.77 -6.22
C GLY A 392 -2.84 8.08 -6.74
N SER A 393 -4.04 8.48 -6.29
CA SER A 393 -5.30 7.78 -6.51
C SER A 393 -5.77 7.76 -7.98
N LYS A 394 -5.50 8.77 -8.82
CA LYS A 394 -5.86 8.67 -10.26
C LYS A 394 -4.99 7.68 -11.03
N THR A 395 -3.75 7.49 -10.62
CA THR A 395 -2.80 6.54 -11.23
C THR A 395 -2.96 5.15 -10.61
N LEU A 396 -3.31 5.08 -9.31
CA LEU A 396 -3.56 3.86 -8.54
C LEU A 396 -4.97 3.30 -8.75
N GLU A 397 -6.03 4.09 -8.93
CA GLU A 397 -7.39 3.57 -9.19
C GLU A 397 -7.48 2.82 -10.51
N VAL A 398 -6.67 3.21 -11.49
CA VAL A 398 -6.54 2.51 -12.78
C VAL A 398 -5.62 1.29 -12.62
N LYS A 399 -4.48 1.41 -11.92
CA LYS A 399 -3.50 0.31 -11.77
C LYS A 399 -3.88 -0.76 -10.73
N ASN A 400 -4.74 -0.44 -9.76
CA ASN A 400 -5.13 -1.31 -8.63
C ASN A 400 -6.47 -2.03 -8.85
N LYS A 401 -7.05 -1.95 -10.06
CA LYS A 401 -8.27 -2.69 -10.42
C LYS A 401 -7.97 -3.68 -11.52
N LEU A 402 -8.63 -4.83 -11.47
CA LEU A 402 -8.71 -5.74 -12.61
C LEU A 402 -9.40 -5.02 -13.77
N GLN A 403 -8.73 -4.94 -14.91
CA GLN A 403 -9.31 -4.41 -16.14
C GLN A 403 -9.34 -5.49 -17.20
N VAL A 404 -10.38 -5.43 -18.04
CA VAL A 404 -10.49 -6.30 -19.21
C VAL A 404 -10.82 -5.45 -20.41
N THR A 405 -10.01 -5.57 -21.44
CA THR A 405 -10.20 -4.89 -22.73
C THR A 405 -10.26 -5.92 -23.84
N LYS A 406 -10.92 -5.55 -24.94
CA LYS A 406 -10.89 -6.35 -26.17
C LYS A 406 -9.68 -5.91 -27.00
N GLN A 407 -8.81 -6.85 -27.34
CA GLN A 407 -7.70 -6.64 -28.27
C GLN A 407 -7.87 -7.60 -29.46
N ASN A 408 -8.17 -7.05 -30.64
CA ASN A 408 -8.60 -7.83 -31.80
C ASN A 408 -9.82 -8.71 -31.44
N ASP A 409 -9.73 -10.03 -31.60
CA ASP A 409 -10.79 -10.98 -31.22
C ASP A 409 -10.50 -11.71 -29.89
N GLU A 410 -9.58 -11.19 -29.08
CA GLU A 410 -9.20 -11.75 -27.77
C GLU A 410 -9.46 -10.76 -26.63
N LEU A 411 -9.47 -11.28 -25.41
CA LEU A 411 -9.45 -10.46 -24.21
C LEU A 411 -8.01 -10.24 -23.74
N LEU A 412 -7.75 -9.04 -23.24
CA LEU A 412 -6.56 -8.68 -22.48
C LEU A 412 -6.98 -8.34 -21.05
N PHE A 413 -6.46 -9.11 -20.10
CA PHE A 413 -6.61 -8.87 -18.67
C PHE A 413 -5.41 -8.08 -18.16
N SER A 414 -5.64 -6.87 -17.68
CA SER A 414 -4.64 -6.09 -16.96
C SER A 414 -4.87 -6.29 -15.47
N VAL A 415 -3.93 -6.95 -14.80
CA VAL A 415 -4.04 -7.37 -13.40
C VAL A 415 -3.13 -6.55 -12.50
N PRO A 416 -3.60 -6.04 -11.36
CA PRO A 416 -2.72 -5.38 -10.40
C PRO A 416 -1.74 -6.38 -9.78
N ARG A 417 -0.56 -5.92 -9.35
CA ARG A 417 0.29 -6.78 -8.51
C ARG A 417 -0.39 -6.98 -7.15
N PRO A 418 -0.33 -8.18 -6.55
CA PRO A 418 -1.04 -8.40 -5.29
C PRO A 418 -0.55 -7.49 -4.16
N ASN A 419 0.74 -7.12 -4.14
CA ASN A 419 1.31 -6.19 -3.16
C ASN A 419 0.94 -4.70 -3.39
N GLN A 420 0.24 -4.38 -4.48
CA GLN A 420 -0.24 -3.03 -4.81
C GLN A 420 -1.73 -2.82 -4.49
N ILE A 421 -2.46 -3.88 -4.09
CA ILE A 421 -3.89 -3.81 -3.76
C ILE A 421 -4.11 -3.96 -2.27
N LEU A 422 -5.06 -3.20 -1.73
CA LEU A 422 -5.48 -3.29 -0.32
C LEU A 422 -6.66 -4.24 -0.13
N GLN A 423 -7.39 -4.56 -1.20
CA GLN A 423 -8.62 -5.35 -1.15
C GLN A 423 -8.55 -6.56 -2.07
N TYR A 424 -9.20 -7.64 -1.67
CA TYR A 424 -9.34 -8.86 -2.46
C TYR A 424 -10.24 -8.62 -3.69
N HIS A 425 -9.73 -8.96 -4.87
CA HIS A 425 -10.46 -8.85 -6.13
C HIS A 425 -10.92 -10.21 -6.66
N VAL A 426 -12.15 -10.27 -7.17
CA VAL A 426 -12.75 -11.44 -7.81
C VAL A 426 -13.38 -11.04 -9.12
N LEU A 427 -13.00 -11.74 -10.19
CA LEU A 427 -13.57 -11.52 -11.52
C LEU A 427 -13.95 -12.86 -12.16
N PRO A 428 -15.24 -13.25 -12.13
CA PRO A 428 -15.75 -14.29 -13.02
C PRO A 428 -15.56 -13.86 -14.48
N PHE A 429 -15.02 -14.75 -15.33
CA PHE A 429 -14.71 -14.36 -16.72
C PHE A 429 -15.08 -15.41 -17.76
N LEU A 430 -15.11 -16.70 -17.41
CA LEU A 430 -15.43 -17.78 -18.34
C LEU A 430 -16.24 -18.87 -17.63
N THR A 431 -17.27 -19.39 -18.28
CA THR A 431 -17.96 -20.61 -17.82
C THR A 431 -17.75 -21.72 -18.85
N ILE A 432 -17.33 -22.90 -18.40
CA ILE A 432 -17.13 -24.11 -19.22
C ILE A 432 -18.11 -25.18 -18.75
N GLY A 433 -19.15 -25.45 -19.53
CA GLY A 433 -20.27 -26.28 -19.10
C GLY A 433 -20.97 -25.65 -17.90
N ASN A 434 -20.78 -26.23 -16.71
CA ASN A 434 -21.29 -25.71 -15.44
C ASN A 434 -20.18 -25.22 -14.49
N ILE A 435 -18.94 -25.13 -14.95
CA ILE A 435 -17.79 -24.72 -14.15
C ILE A 435 -17.51 -23.25 -14.44
N THR A 436 -17.66 -22.37 -13.45
CA THR A 436 -17.31 -20.96 -13.59
C THR A 436 -15.86 -20.73 -13.15
N LEU A 437 -15.08 -20.08 -14.01
CA LEU A 437 -13.72 -19.64 -13.73
C LEU A 437 -13.75 -18.18 -13.27
N SER A 438 -13.11 -17.90 -12.13
CA SER A 438 -12.81 -16.55 -11.67
C SER A 438 -11.30 -16.32 -11.59
N LEU A 439 -10.87 -15.15 -12.04
CA LEU A 439 -9.53 -14.62 -11.81
C LEU A 439 -9.55 -13.83 -10.50
N GLU A 440 -8.66 -14.19 -9.59
CA GLU A 440 -8.65 -13.66 -8.23
C GLU A 440 -7.28 -13.13 -7.85
N VAL A 441 -7.25 -11.96 -7.22
CA VAL A 441 -6.03 -11.29 -6.73
C VAL A 441 -6.18 -11.03 -5.24
N LEU A 442 -5.32 -11.65 -4.43
CA LEU A 442 -5.39 -11.61 -2.97
C LEU A 442 -4.12 -10.93 -2.41
N PRO A 443 -4.22 -9.86 -1.61
CA PRO A 443 -3.06 -9.11 -1.11
C PRO A 443 -2.10 -9.94 -0.24
N PRO A 444 -0.91 -9.43 0.09
CA PRO A 444 0.00 -10.02 1.07
C PRO A 444 -0.68 -10.36 2.39
N TYR A 445 -0.29 -11.49 2.98
CA TYR A 445 -0.73 -11.95 4.30
C TYR A 445 -2.24 -12.00 4.52
N SER A 446 -3.00 -11.98 3.43
CA SER A 446 -4.46 -11.95 3.44
C SER A 446 -5.00 -13.37 3.37
N SER A 447 -6.28 -13.50 3.69
CA SER A 447 -6.94 -14.80 3.67
C SER A 447 -8.36 -14.70 3.16
N ARG A 448 -8.79 -15.73 2.43
CA ARG A 448 -10.16 -15.84 1.92
C ARG A 448 -10.78 -17.18 2.30
N GLN A 449 -12.10 -17.18 2.37
CA GLN A 449 -12.88 -18.40 2.52
C GLN A 449 -12.87 -19.20 1.21
N VAL A 450 -12.75 -20.51 1.32
CA VAL A 450 -12.89 -21.48 0.23
C VAL A 450 -13.98 -22.47 0.61
N GLY A 451 -14.89 -22.75 -0.33
CA GLY A 451 -15.97 -23.72 -0.10
C GLY A 451 -15.51 -25.15 -0.33
N LYS A 452 -16.40 -26.11 -0.03
CA LYS A 452 -16.26 -27.48 -0.56
C LYS A 452 -16.26 -27.42 -2.09
N ASN A 453 -15.41 -28.22 -2.72
CA ASN A 453 -15.25 -28.32 -4.19
C ASN A 453 -14.65 -27.05 -4.83
N THR A 454 -13.70 -26.42 -4.14
CA THR A 454 -12.90 -25.31 -4.69
C THR A 454 -11.62 -25.86 -5.31
N TYR A 455 -11.41 -25.62 -6.60
CA TYR A 455 -10.18 -26.00 -7.30
C TYR A 455 -9.43 -24.73 -7.72
N ILE A 456 -8.12 -24.68 -7.47
CA ILE A 456 -7.31 -23.47 -7.68
C ILE A 456 -6.06 -23.77 -8.50
N LYS A 457 -5.89 -23.02 -9.59
CA LYS A 457 -4.63 -22.90 -10.34
C LYS A 457 -3.96 -21.58 -9.98
N VAL A 458 -2.78 -21.63 -9.37
CA VAL A 458 -2.00 -20.42 -9.09
C VAL A 458 -1.29 -19.96 -10.36
N LEU A 459 -1.24 -18.64 -10.56
CA LEU A 459 -0.54 -17.96 -11.66
C LEU A 459 0.64 -17.13 -11.16
N TRP A 460 0.56 -16.58 -9.94
CA TRP A 460 1.63 -15.81 -9.30
C TRP A 460 1.57 -15.96 -7.78
N GLY A 461 2.74 -15.93 -7.13
CA GLY A 461 2.85 -16.00 -5.67
C GLY A 461 2.59 -17.39 -5.11
N ILE A 462 2.17 -17.43 -3.85
CA ILE A 462 1.96 -18.66 -3.08
C ILE A 462 0.68 -18.58 -2.26
N ILE A 463 -0.09 -19.67 -2.26
CA ILE A 463 -1.20 -19.88 -1.34
C ILE A 463 -0.86 -21.03 -0.39
N THR A 464 -1.38 -20.95 0.84
CA THR A 464 -1.19 -21.95 1.90
C THR A 464 -2.51 -22.27 2.59
N TRP A 465 -2.65 -23.51 3.07
CA TRP A 465 -3.82 -23.96 3.83
C TRP A 465 -3.46 -25.11 4.78
N LYS A 466 -4.37 -25.45 5.69
CA LYS A 466 -4.19 -26.53 6.68
C LYS A 466 -5.11 -27.69 6.34
N ASP A 467 -4.56 -28.89 6.34
CA ASP A 467 -5.32 -30.12 6.12
C ASP A 467 -4.90 -31.18 7.14
N SER A 468 -5.88 -31.69 7.89
CA SER A 468 -5.75 -32.72 8.92
C SER A 468 -6.20 -34.11 8.45
N SER A 469 -6.60 -34.25 7.18
CA SER A 469 -7.11 -35.50 6.59
C SER A 469 -6.06 -36.62 6.47
N ASN A 470 -4.78 -36.32 6.69
CA ASN A 470 -3.72 -37.33 6.71
C ASN A 470 -3.72 -38.16 8.00
N LYS A 471 -3.48 -39.47 7.88
CA LYS A 471 -3.50 -40.49 8.96
C LYS A 471 -2.59 -40.21 10.18
N SER A 472 -1.80 -39.14 10.19
CA SER A 472 -0.81 -38.80 11.22
C SER A 472 -1.35 -37.98 12.41
N GLN A 473 -2.64 -37.60 12.45
CA GLN A 473 -3.24 -36.77 13.52
C GLN A 473 -2.47 -35.45 13.83
N GLN A 474 -1.66 -34.97 12.90
CA GLN A 474 -0.94 -33.70 12.98
C GLN A 474 -1.34 -32.85 11.77
N PRO A 475 -1.81 -31.60 11.96
CA PRO A 475 -2.20 -30.73 10.86
C PRO A 475 -0.99 -30.48 9.94
N MET A 476 -1.13 -30.81 8.65
CA MET A 476 -0.10 -30.51 7.65
C MET A 476 -0.38 -29.13 7.05
N ASN A 477 0.65 -28.29 6.98
CA ASN A 477 0.60 -27.07 6.19
C ASN A 477 0.87 -27.44 4.73
N HIS A 478 -0.11 -27.21 3.87
CA HIS A 478 0.03 -27.35 2.43
C HIS A 478 0.31 -25.98 1.80
N SER A 479 1.01 -25.99 0.68
CA SER A 479 1.24 -24.81 -0.14
C SER A 479 1.10 -25.14 -1.63
N ARG A 480 0.80 -24.12 -2.42
CA ARG A 480 0.73 -24.21 -3.87
C ARG A 480 1.26 -22.92 -4.48
N THR A 481 2.10 -23.09 -5.50
CA THR A 481 2.62 -22.03 -6.36
C THR A 481 2.14 -22.27 -7.79
N PHE A 482 2.59 -21.46 -8.74
CA PHE A 482 2.19 -21.58 -10.13
C PHE A 482 2.75 -22.82 -10.86
N LEU A 483 3.64 -23.60 -10.23
CA LEU A 483 4.17 -24.85 -10.78
C LEU A 483 4.08 -26.00 -9.78
N CYS A 484 3.67 -27.14 -10.29
CA CYS A 484 3.88 -28.44 -9.67
C CYS A 484 5.33 -28.90 -9.79
N LYS A 485 5.69 -29.94 -9.01
CA LYS A 485 6.99 -30.61 -9.16
C LYS A 485 7.20 -31.07 -10.62
N PRO A 486 8.40 -30.89 -11.20
CA PRO A 486 8.68 -31.30 -12.57
C PRO A 486 8.28 -32.75 -12.84
N LYS A 487 7.71 -32.99 -14.03
CA LYS A 487 7.27 -34.31 -14.51
C LYS A 487 6.33 -35.07 -13.55
N ASN A 488 5.64 -34.36 -12.66
CA ASN A 488 4.63 -34.90 -11.74
C ASN A 488 3.25 -34.27 -12.02
N VAL A 489 2.23 -34.74 -11.31
CA VAL A 489 0.85 -34.26 -11.38
C VAL A 489 0.35 -33.90 -9.99
N CYS A 490 -0.37 -32.80 -9.85
CA CYS A 490 -1.01 -32.39 -8.61
C CYS A 490 -2.50 -32.14 -8.82
N SER A 491 -3.33 -32.50 -7.83
CA SER A 491 -4.74 -32.09 -7.79
C SER A 491 -4.84 -30.58 -7.68
N LEU A 492 -5.82 -29.94 -8.33
CA LEU A 492 -6.18 -28.54 -8.14
C LEU A 492 -7.05 -28.32 -6.88
N GLU A 493 -7.59 -29.38 -6.32
CA GLU A 493 -8.54 -29.32 -5.20
C GLU A 493 -7.87 -28.76 -3.94
N ILE A 494 -8.59 -27.91 -3.23
CA ILE A 494 -8.19 -27.37 -1.94
C ILE A 494 -9.07 -27.98 -0.85
N HIS A 495 -8.46 -28.83 -0.03
CA HIS A 495 -9.05 -29.36 1.19
C HIS A 495 -8.50 -28.59 2.38
N SER A 496 -9.29 -27.68 2.95
CA SER A 496 -8.87 -26.86 4.10
C SER A 496 -9.76 -27.11 5.31
N ASP A 497 -9.16 -27.45 6.45
CA ASP A 497 -9.87 -27.75 7.70
C ASP A 497 -10.71 -26.55 8.19
N ASP A 498 -10.18 -25.34 8.05
CA ASP A 498 -10.83 -24.10 8.48
C ASP A 498 -11.59 -23.39 7.34
N ASN A 499 -11.71 -24.06 6.18
CA ASN A 499 -12.28 -23.52 4.95
C ASN A 499 -11.57 -22.23 4.48
N ARG A 500 -10.26 -22.08 4.73
CA ARG A 500 -9.52 -20.89 4.28
C ARG A 500 -8.24 -21.22 3.53
N ILE A 501 -7.82 -20.26 2.70
CA ILE A 501 -6.46 -20.16 2.18
C ILE A 501 -5.84 -18.84 2.64
N LYS A 502 -4.51 -18.79 2.71
CA LYS A 502 -3.72 -17.59 3.02
C LYS A 502 -2.61 -17.36 2.00
N THR A 503 -2.24 -16.11 1.78
CA THR A 503 -1.12 -15.73 0.90
C THR A 503 0.17 -15.48 1.67
N GLY A 504 1.30 -15.56 0.96
CA GLY A 504 2.62 -15.15 1.45
C GLY A 504 2.84 -13.62 1.39
N SER A 505 4.11 -13.20 1.48
CA SER A 505 4.54 -11.79 1.47
C SER A 505 4.26 -11.05 0.17
N GLU A 506 4.22 -11.77 -0.95
CA GLU A 506 3.97 -11.19 -2.28
C GLU A 506 2.50 -11.21 -2.69
N GLY A 507 1.59 -11.67 -1.81
CA GLY A 507 0.21 -11.99 -2.17
C GLY A 507 0.13 -13.14 -3.18
N ALA A 508 -1.00 -13.25 -3.90
CA ALA A 508 -1.15 -14.24 -4.98
C ALA A 508 -2.15 -13.84 -6.06
N ILE A 509 -1.92 -14.31 -7.28
CA ILE A 509 -2.87 -14.29 -8.41
C ILE A 509 -3.19 -15.74 -8.76
N PHE A 510 -4.47 -16.07 -8.85
CA PHE A 510 -4.89 -17.44 -9.14
C PHE A 510 -6.27 -17.49 -9.81
N ILE A 511 -6.52 -18.59 -10.51
CA ILE A 511 -7.82 -18.90 -11.09
C ILE A 511 -8.52 -19.93 -10.21
N VAL A 512 -9.75 -19.62 -9.83
CA VAL A 512 -10.64 -20.55 -9.13
C VAL A 512 -11.60 -21.17 -10.13
N LEU A 513 -11.71 -22.49 -10.09
CA LEU A 513 -12.70 -23.26 -10.85
C LEU A 513 -13.78 -23.67 -9.86
N GLN A 514 -14.93 -23.01 -9.95
CA GLN A 514 -16.05 -23.22 -9.04
C GLN A 514 -17.09 -24.12 -9.70
N LEU A 515 -17.31 -25.30 -9.11
CA LEU A 515 -18.47 -26.15 -9.43
C LEU A 515 -19.74 -25.60 -8.77
N PRO A 516 -20.93 -25.89 -9.32
CA PRO A 516 -22.21 -25.56 -8.68
C PRO A 516 -22.31 -26.22 -7.30
N LYS A 517 -22.97 -25.53 -6.35
CA LYS A 517 -23.19 -26.06 -5.00
C LYS A 517 -23.87 -27.44 -5.08
N ASP A 518 -23.37 -28.39 -4.29
CA ASP A 518 -23.92 -29.74 -4.09
C ASP A 518 -23.69 -30.78 -5.21
N THR A 519 -22.81 -30.51 -6.18
CA THR A 519 -22.44 -31.51 -7.20
C THR A 519 -20.94 -31.84 -7.19
N TYR A 520 -20.62 -33.14 -7.09
CA TYR A 520 -19.29 -33.72 -7.39
C TYR A 520 -19.23 -34.28 -8.83
N ASP A 521 -20.31 -34.13 -9.59
CA ASP A 521 -20.42 -34.70 -10.92
C ASP A 521 -19.53 -33.94 -11.89
N ILE A 522 -18.34 -34.50 -12.12
CA ILE A 522 -17.42 -34.07 -13.18
C ILE A 522 -18.18 -34.14 -14.51
N PRO A 523 -18.27 -33.04 -15.28
CA PRO A 523 -18.95 -33.05 -16.57
C PRO A 523 -18.36 -34.12 -17.49
N ARG A 524 -19.23 -34.91 -18.14
CA ARG A 524 -18.82 -35.84 -19.19
C ARG A 524 -19.33 -35.34 -20.53
N PHE A 525 -18.38 -34.96 -21.39
CA PHE A 525 -18.69 -34.47 -22.73
C PHE A 525 -18.56 -35.61 -23.73
N ASN A 526 -19.68 -36.02 -24.31
CA ASN A 526 -19.72 -37.02 -25.39
C ASN A 526 -19.95 -36.41 -26.78
N ASP A 527 -20.05 -35.08 -26.83
CA ASP A 527 -20.16 -34.26 -28.04
C ASP A 527 -19.51 -32.92 -27.70
N ILE A 528 -18.63 -32.42 -28.58
CA ILE A 528 -17.95 -31.14 -28.39
C ILE A 528 -18.96 -29.98 -28.25
N LYS A 529 -20.13 -30.07 -28.89
CA LYS A 529 -21.20 -29.06 -28.79
C LYS A 529 -21.80 -28.93 -27.39
N LYS A 530 -21.56 -29.92 -26.51
CA LYS A 530 -21.99 -29.88 -25.11
C LYS A 530 -20.97 -29.18 -24.21
N VAL A 531 -19.76 -28.91 -24.71
CA VAL A 531 -18.79 -28.07 -24.03
C VAL A 531 -19.17 -26.61 -24.30
N MET A 532 -20.27 -26.17 -23.68
CA MET A 532 -20.71 -24.78 -23.77
C MET A 532 -19.65 -23.89 -23.12
N ILE A 533 -19.21 -22.86 -23.84
CA ILE A 533 -18.29 -21.86 -23.31
C ILE A 533 -18.98 -20.51 -23.38
N GLU A 534 -19.10 -19.86 -22.23
CA GLU A 534 -19.78 -18.58 -22.09
C GLU A 534 -18.83 -17.55 -21.50
N ASN A 535 -18.89 -16.32 -22.05
CA ASN A 535 -18.22 -15.17 -21.47
C ASN A 535 -19.01 -14.73 -20.23
N SER A 536 -18.35 -14.76 -19.07
CA SER A 536 -18.99 -14.52 -17.77
C SER A 536 -18.62 -13.18 -17.16
N LEU A 537 -18.07 -12.26 -17.97
CA LEU A 537 -17.72 -10.92 -17.51
C LEU A 537 -18.95 -10.15 -16.98
N PRO A 538 -18.90 -9.58 -15.76
CA PRO A 538 -20.00 -8.82 -15.18
C PRO A 538 -20.35 -7.56 -15.97
N GLU A 539 -21.59 -7.07 -15.86
CA GLU A 539 -22.09 -5.87 -16.56
C GLU A 539 -21.24 -4.60 -16.34
N SER A 540 -20.47 -4.55 -15.25
CA SER A 540 -19.54 -3.47 -14.94
C SER A 540 -18.36 -3.36 -15.90
N TYR A 541 -18.11 -4.35 -16.76
CA TYR A 541 -17.02 -4.35 -17.74
C TYR A 541 -17.48 -3.89 -19.13
N PRO A 542 -16.54 -3.38 -19.97
CA PRO A 542 -16.88 -2.80 -21.27
C PRO A 542 -17.69 -3.75 -22.15
N GLU A 543 -18.69 -3.19 -22.84
CA GLU A 543 -19.64 -3.98 -23.63
C GLU A 543 -18.94 -4.76 -24.75
N GLU A 544 -17.92 -4.18 -25.37
CA GLU A 544 -17.10 -4.81 -26.40
C GLU A 544 -16.33 -6.03 -25.89
N ALA A 545 -15.88 -6.02 -24.62
CA ALA A 545 -15.21 -7.16 -23.99
C ALA A 545 -16.24 -8.25 -23.63
N ARG A 546 -17.40 -7.88 -23.10
CA ARG A 546 -18.50 -8.81 -22.78
C ARG A 546 -19.08 -9.52 -24.02
N LYS A 547 -19.00 -8.88 -25.18
CA LYS A 547 -19.47 -9.43 -26.46
C LYS A 547 -18.47 -10.36 -27.16
N VAL A 548 -17.25 -10.52 -26.64
CA VAL A 548 -16.30 -11.51 -27.18
C VAL A 548 -16.86 -12.91 -26.95
N GLY A 549 -17.08 -13.64 -28.04
CA GLY A 549 -17.62 -15.00 -28.01
C GLY A 549 -16.50 -16.04 -28.05
N PHE A 550 -16.59 -17.03 -27.16
CA PHE A 550 -15.66 -18.15 -27.11
C PHE A 550 -16.26 -19.37 -27.78
N LYS A 551 -15.49 -20.04 -28.63
CA LYS A 551 -15.90 -21.29 -29.28
C LYS A 551 -14.71 -22.20 -29.51
N PHE A 552 -14.94 -23.50 -29.39
CA PHE A 552 -14.03 -24.50 -29.92
C PHE A 552 -14.13 -24.52 -31.45
N ILE A 553 -12.99 -24.34 -32.11
CA ILE A 553 -12.82 -24.50 -33.55
C ILE A 553 -12.02 -25.76 -33.77
N LYS A 554 -12.45 -26.60 -34.72
CA LYS A 554 -11.73 -27.81 -35.05
C LYS A 554 -10.38 -27.43 -35.67
N VAL A 555 -9.30 -28.06 -35.23
CA VAL A 555 -7.94 -27.64 -35.58
C VAL A 555 -7.67 -27.76 -37.09
N ASP A 556 -8.35 -28.66 -37.79
CA ASP A 556 -8.27 -28.77 -39.25
C ASP A 556 -9.05 -27.70 -40.02
N GLU A 557 -9.81 -26.85 -39.33
CA GLU A 557 -10.40 -25.62 -39.89
C GLU A 557 -9.48 -24.41 -39.70
N LEU A 558 -8.43 -24.54 -38.89
CA LEU A 558 -7.45 -23.49 -38.64
C LEU A 558 -6.32 -23.56 -39.67
N GLU A 559 -5.84 -22.40 -40.11
CA GLU A 559 -4.83 -22.30 -41.18
C GLU A 559 -3.56 -23.09 -40.87
N TRP A 560 -3.13 -23.09 -39.60
CA TRP A 560 -1.95 -23.83 -39.14
C TRP A 560 -2.18 -25.34 -38.95
N GLY A 561 -3.44 -25.80 -38.91
CA GLY A 561 -3.79 -27.19 -38.59
C GLY A 561 -4.45 -27.98 -39.72
N LYS A 562 -4.91 -27.30 -40.78
CA LYS A 562 -5.72 -27.86 -41.88
C LYS A 562 -5.15 -29.12 -42.56
N GLU A 563 -3.83 -29.22 -42.68
CA GLU A 563 -3.18 -30.39 -43.28
C GLU A 563 -2.78 -31.43 -42.24
N LYS A 564 -2.15 -30.97 -41.14
CA LYS A 564 -1.55 -31.83 -40.11
C LYS A 564 -2.57 -32.59 -39.27
N PHE A 565 -3.74 -32.01 -39.02
CA PHE A 565 -4.73 -32.56 -38.10
C PHE A 565 -6.06 -32.93 -38.77
N LYS A 566 -6.05 -33.06 -40.10
CA LYS A 566 -7.25 -33.32 -40.90
C LYS A 566 -8.03 -34.54 -40.39
N GLY A 567 -9.30 -34.33 -40.08
CA GLY A 567 -10.23 -35.37 -39.64
C GLY A 567 -10.07 -35.81 -38.18
N LEU A 568 -9.12 -35.26 -37.43
CA LEU A 568 -8.96 -35.57 -36.01
C LEU A 568 -9.97 -34.79 -35.18
N GLU A 569 -10.51 -35.42 -34.13
CA GLU A 569 -11.38 -34.76 -33.16
C GLU A 569 -10.56 -33.90 -32.20
N PHE A 570 -9.85 -32.91 -32.74
CA PHE A 570 -8.97 -32.00 -32.00
C PHE A 570 -9.46 -30.57 -32.20
N TYR A 571 -9.66 -29.84 -31.11
CA TYR A 571 -10.27 -28.52 -31.10
C TYR A 571 -9.45 -27.56 -30.25
N ASN A 572 -9.36 -26.32 -30.71
CA ASN A 572 -8.76 -25.21 -29.99
C ASN A 572 -9.83 -24.15 -29.73
N MET A 573 -9.81 -23.57 -28.54
CA MET A 573 -10.47 -22.31 -28.26
C MET A 573 -9.37 -21.28 -28.01
N ARG A 574 -9.31 -20.29 -28.91
CA ARG A 574 -8.38 -19.18 -28.80
C ARG A 574 -8.55 -18.46 -27.47
N GLY A 575 -7.43 -18.07 -26.90
CA GLY A 575 -7.29 -17.67 -25.52
C GLY A 575 -7.46 -16.20 -25.23
N PHE A 576 -6.85 -15.79 -24.13
CA PHE A 576 -6.73 -14.42 -23.67
C PHE A 576 -5.41 -14.24 -22.93
N ASP A 577 -4.90 -13.02 -22.95
CA ASP A 577 -3.62 -12.67 -22.35
C ASP A 577 -3.82 -12.02 -20.97
N ILE A 578 -2.92 -12.30 -20.03
CA ILE A 578 -2.87 -11.70 -18.71
C ILE A 578 -1.54 -10.96 -18.55
N LYS A 579 -1.61 -9.66 -18.25
CA LYS A 579 -0.46 -8.78 -18.05
C LYS A 579 -0.57 -7.99 -16.76
N PHE A 580 0.58 -7.66 -16.15
CA PHE A 580 0.59 -6.75 -15.02
C PHE A 580 0.21 -5.32 -15.46
N ALA A 581 -0.70 -4.70 -14.70
CA ALA A 581 -1.27 -3.39 -15.01
C ALA A 581 -0.26 -2.24 -14.84
N ASP A 582 0.82 -2.44 -14.08
CA ASP A 582 1.81 -1.41 -13.79
C ASP A 582 2.83 -1.20 -14.92
N ASN A 583 3.23 -2.27 -15.61
CA ASN A 583 4.30 -2.25 -16.61
C ASN A 583 3.98 -3.00 -17.92
N ASN A 584 2.77 -3.56 -18.08
CA ASN A 584 2.38 -4.42 -19.21
C ASN A 584 3.27 -5.65 -19.41
N GLU A 585 3.96 -6.10 -18.37
CA GLU A 585 4.73 -7.34 -18.40
C GLU A 585 3.77 -8.53 -18.56
N HIS A 586 4.08 -9.38 -19.55
CA HIS A 586 3.34 -10.60 -19.78
C HIS A 586 3.50 -11.56 -18.61
N LEU A 587 2.38 -11.97 -18.02
CA LEU A 587 2.33 -12.97 -16.95
C LEU A 587 2.06 -14.35 -17.54
N CYS A 588 0.91 -14.50 -18.23
CA CYS A 588 0.46 -15.78 -18.75
C CYS A 588 -0.57 -15.61 -19.88
N TYR A 589 -0.39 -16.35 -20.96
CA TYR A 589 -1.43 -16.53 -21.99
C TYR A 589 -2.19 -17.82 -21.69
N ILE A 590 -3.52 -17.75 -21.78
CA ILE A 590 -4.41 -18.87 -21.42
C ILE A 590 -5.27 -19.24 -22.61
N GLN A 591 -5.18 -20.49 -23.07
CA GLN A 591 -6.05 -21.04 -24.10
C GLN A 591 -6.57 -22.43 -23.73
N LEU A 592 -7.62 -22.86 -24.41
CA LEU A 592 -8.30 -24.13 -24.10
C LEU A 592 -8.22 -25.08 -25.28
N TRP A 593 -8.18 -26.37 -24.96
CA TRP A 593 -8.12 -27.44 -25.93
C TRP A 593 -9.11 -28.53 -25.58
N ALA A 594 -9.60 -29.20 -26.62
CA ALA A 594 -10.40 -30.40 -26.45
C ALA A 594 -9.96 -31.49 -27.45
N ALA A 595 -9.90 -32.73 -26.96
CA ALA A 595 -9.47 -33.87 -27.76
C ALA A 595 -10.44 -35.03 -27.56
N GLY A 596 -10.96 -35.53 -28.66
CA GLY A 596 -11.76 -36.74 -28.68
C GLY A 596 -10.92 -37.98 -28.41
N LYS A 597 -11.59 -39.06 -28.02
CA LYS A 597 -10.97 -40.35 -27.73
C LYS A 597 -9.90 -40.78 -28.74
N GLY A 598 -8.71 -41.13 -28.25
CA GLY A 598 -7.58 -41.62 -29.04
C GLY A 598 -6.84 -40.55 -29.86
N THR A 599 -7.26 -39.29 -29.80
CA THR A 599 -6.64 -38.19 -30.55
C THR A 599 -5.24 -37.87 -30.03
N ASN A 600 -4.29 -37.72 -30.95
CA ASN A 600 -2.95 -37.20 -30.71
C ASN A 600 -2.93 -35.70 -31.06
N ALA A 601 -2.63 -34.84 -30.10
CA ALA A 601 -2.58 -33.38 -30.27
C ALA A 601 -1.37 -32.88 -31.08
N GLY A 602 -0.51 -33.81 -31.54
CA GLY A 602 0.67 -33.54 -32.35
C GLY A 602 1.93 -33.45 -31.51
N VAL A 603 2.99 -34.14 -31.94
CA VAL A 603 4.31 -34.09 -31.30
C VAL A 603 5.01 -32.79 -31.69
N HIS A 604 5.52 -32.06 -30.70
CA HIS A 604 6.20 -30.76 -30.86
C HIS A 604 7.16 -30.49 -29.69
N ASN A 605 7.95 -29.40 -29.76
CA ASN A 605 8.96 -29.05 -28.75
C ASN A 605 9.19 -27.53 -28.57
N HIS A 606 8.22 -26.70 -29.01
CA HIS A 606 8.21 -25.23 -28.88
C HIS A 606 9.52 -24.55 -29.31
N ASN A 607 10.14 -25.02 -30.39
CA ASN A 607 11.38 -24.43 -30.92
C ASN A 607 11.19 -23.11 -31.67
N THR A 608 9.95 -22.63 -31.79
CA THR A 608 9.59 -21.36 -32.41
C THR A 608 8.92 -20.39 -31.44
N ASP A 609 8.61 -20.84 -30.23
CA ASP A 609 7.75 -20.13 -29.29
C ASP A 609 8.42 -19.98 -27.92
N ARG A 610 8.26 -18.80 -27.31
CA ARG A 610 8.97 -18.43 -26.08
C ARG A 610 8.02 -18.39 -24.88
N PHE A 611 7.74 -19.56 -24.30
CA PHE A 611 6.96 -19.68 -23.06
C PHE A 611 7.27 -20.95 -22.26
N CYS A 612 6.87 -20.94 -20.99
CA CYS A 612 6.85 -22.10 -20.11
C CYS A 612 5.40 -22.60 -19.97
N GLU A 613 5.06 -23.75 -20.56
CA GLU A 613 3.68 -24.27 -20.59
C GLU A 613 3.40 -25.35 -19.56
N VAL A 614 2.29 -25.20 -18.85
CA VAL A 614 1.69 -26.28 -18.06
C VAL A 614 0.21 -26.40 -18.39
N HIS A 615 -0.30 -27.61 -18.32
CA HIS A 615 -1.71 -27.89 -18.59
C HIS A 615 -2.45 -28.27 -17.32
N ALA A 616 -3.65 -27.71 -17.17
CA ALA A 616 -4.63 -28.16 -16.19
C ALA A 616 -5.78 -28.87 -16.90
N CYS A 617 -5.98 -30.15 -16.60
CA CYS A 617 -7.09 -30.93 -17.11
C CYS A 617 -8.37 -30.58 -16.35
N ILE A 618 -9.41 -30.16 -17.05
CA ILE A 618 -10.74 -29.90 -16.48
C ILE A 618 -11.56 -31.18 -16.49
N VAL A 619 -11.54 -31.87 -17.63
CA VAL A 619 -12.20 -33.15 -17.84
C VAL A 619 -11.25 -34.09 -18.56
N ASN A 620 -10.93 -35.22 -17.94
CA ASN A 620 -10.26 -36.34 -18.58
C ASN A 620 -11.33 -37.34 -19.05
N GLY A 621 -11.63 -37.35 -20.34
CA GLY A 621 -12.82 -37.99 -20.91
C GLY A 621 -12.85 -39.51 -20.76
N ASN A 622 -11.70 -40.14 -20.57
CA ASN A 622 -11.56 -41.60 -20.45
C ASN A 622 -10.76 -42.05 -19.21
N GLY A 623 -10.29 -41.10 -18.39
CA GLY A 623 -9.50 -41.34 -17.18
C GLY A 623 -8.03 -41.72 -17.42
N ASN A 624 -7.58 -41.78 -18.68
CA ASN A 624 -6.25 -42.24 -19.06
C ASN A 624 -5.55 -41.33 -20.07
N SER A 625 -6.07 -40.12 -20.29
CA SER A 625 -5.45 -39.08 -21.12
C SER A 625 -4.38 -38.29 -20.35
N GLY A 626 -3.44 -37.67 -21.06
CA GLY A 626 -2.45 -36.79 -20.45
C GLY A 626 -1.26 -36.49 -21.35
N MET A 627 -0.16 -36.03 -20.75
CA MET A 627 1.05 -35.66 -21.46
C MET A 627 1.92 -36.89 -21.75
N HIS A 628 2.46 -36.96 -22.97
CA HIS A 628 3.45 -37.92 -23.39
C HIS A 628 4.71 -37.15 -23.79
N TYR A 629 5.89 -37.53 -23.28
CA TYR A 629 7.14 -36.83 -23.57
C TYR A 629 8.33 -37.78 -23.70
N LEU A 630 9.31 -37.47 -24.55
CA LEU A 630 10.58 -38.19 -24.60
C LEU A 630 11.45 -37.90 -23.36
N LYS A 631 12.31 -38.84 -22.98
CA LYS A 631 13.04 -38.76 -21.70
C LYS A 631 14.04 -37.60 -21.67
N SER A 632 14.65 -37.29 -22.81
CA SER A 632 15.60 -36.20 -22.99
C SER A 632 15.16 -35.22 -24.08
N SER A 633 15.50 -33.95 -23.89
CA SER A 633 15.42 -32.91 -24.93
C SER A 633 16.39 -33.12 -26.08
N ALA A 634 17.43 -33.93 -25.88
CA ALA A 634 18.38 -34.31 -26.92
C ALA A 634 17.91 -35.52 -27.75
N ASP A 635 16.84 -36.22 -27.33
CA ASP A 635 16.34 -37.39 -28.06
C ASP A 635 15.76 -36.94 -29.42
N PRO A 636 16.20 -37.54 -30.54
CA PRO A 636 15.66 -37.20 -31.84
C PRO A 636 14.21 -37.67 -31.96
N TYR A 637 13.41 -36.91 -32.70
CA TYR A 637 12.06 -37.33 -33.09
C TYR A 637 11.99 -37.40 -34.61
N ASP A 638 11.51 -38.54 -35.10
CA ASP A 638 11.15 -38.73 -36.49
C ASP A 638 9.73 -39.32 -36.53
N PRO A 639 8.75 -38.61 -37.11
CA PRO A 639 7.37 -39.07 -37.16
C PRO A 639 7.17 -40.40 -37.88
N LEU A 640 8.15 -40.86 -38.67
CA LEU A 640 8.11 -42.15 -39.38
C LEU A 640 8.68 -43.32 -38.57
N THR A 641 9.56 -43.05 -37.60
CA THR A 641 10.33 -44.10 -36.92
C THR A 641 10.22 -44.12 -35.41
N THR A 642 9.92 -42.99 -34.77
CA THR A 642 9.75 -42.92 -33.31
C THR A 642 8.43 -43.59 -32.89
N SER A 643 8.51 -44.64 -32.07
CA SER A 643 7.36 -45.38 -31.56
C SER A 643 6.67 -44.65 -30.40
N ASP A 644 5.35 -44.84 -30.25
CA ASP A 644 4.60 -44.32 -29.11
C ASP A 644 5.09 -44.88 -27.75
N ASP A 645 5.70 -46.07 -27.74
CA ASP A 645 6.26 -46.71 -26.54
C ASP A 645 7.54 -46.01 -26.02
N GLU A 646 8.17 -45.17 -26.83
CA GLU A 646 9.34 -44.38 -26.43
C GLU A 646 8.96 -43.19 -25.54
N PHE A 647 7.70 -42.76 -25.59
CA PHE A 647 7.19 -41.67 -24.78
C PHE A 647 6.89 -42.13 -23.36
N VAL A 648 7.35 -41.34 -22.38
CA VAL A 648 6.90 -41.46 -21.00
C VAL A 648 5.50 -40.89 -20.90
N LYS A 649 4.56 -41.71 -20.45
CA LYS A 649 3.17 -41.32 -20.22
C LYS A 649 2.98 -40.71 -18.83
N LEU A 650 2.40 -39.52 -18.78
CA LEU A 650 1.98 -38.80 -17.59
C LEU A 650 0.47 -38.53 -17.67
N VAL A 651 -0.34 -39.42 -17.08
CA VAL A 651 -1.79 -39.24 -17.00
C VAL A 651 -2.12 -38.00 -16.16
N VAL A 652 -2.96 -37.11 -16.67
CA VAL A 652 -3.40 -35.89 -15.97
C VAL A 652 -4.90 -36.00 -15.70
N PRO A 653 -5.33 -36.47 -14.51
CA PRO A 653 -6.74 -36.66 -14.20
C PRO A 653 -7.55 -35.36 -14.26
N SER A 654 -8.88 -35.46 -14.29
CA SER A 654 -9.75 -34.29 -14.15
C SER A 654 -9.41 -33.48 -12.91
N PHE A 655 -9.42 -32.15 -13.02
CA PHE A 655 -9.04 -31.20 -12.00
C PHE A 655 -7.61 -31.40 -11.46
N HIS A 656 -6.67 -31.80 -12.32
CA HIS A 656 -5.25 -31.87 -12.00
C HIS A 656 -4.43 -31.06 -12.99
N GLU A 657 -3.28 -30.56 -12.54
CA GLU A 657 -2.26 -29.95 -13.39
C GLU A 657 -1.00 -30.81 -13.41
N HIS A 658 -0.23 -30.76 -14.50
CA HIS A 658 1.12 -31.33 -14.53
C HIS A 658 2.18 -30.26 -14.23
N GLY A 659 3.31 -30.70 -13.70
CA GLY A 659 4.49 -29.84 -13.54
C GLY A 659 5.31 -29.72 -14.83
N PRO A 660 6.39 -28.92 -14.81
CA PRO A 660 7.22 -28.67 -15.98
C PRO A 660 7.69 -29.93 -16.71
N LEU A 661 7.62 -29.87 -18.04
CA LEU A 661 8.22 -30.86 -18.94
C LEU A 661 9.51 -30.35 -19.59
N TRP A 662 9.71 -29.02 -19.65
CA TRP A 662 10.93 -28.40 -20.16
C TRP A 662 12.14 -28.70 -19.27
N ASP A 663 13.32 -28.47 -19.83
CA ASP A 663 14.57 -28.65 -19.11
C ASP A 663 14.80 -27.52 -18.11
N ILE A 664 15.26 -27.87 -16.93
CA ILE A 664 15.48 -26.94 -15.82
C ILE A 664 16.94 -27.03 -15.38
N ASN A 665 17.59 -25.88 -15.24
CA ASN A 665 18.99 -25.80 -14.86
C ASN A 665 19.19 -26.00 -13.34
N ALA A 666 20.45 -26.02 -12.89
CA ALA A 666 20.78 -26.18 -11.48
C ALA A 666 20.29 -25.02 -10.57
N ARG A 667 19.99 -23.84 -11.15
CA ARG A 667 19.39 -22.69 -10.47
C ARG A 667 17.86 -22.72 -10.49
N LYS A 668 17.26 -23.84 -10.92
CA LYS A 668 15.81 -24.02 -11.04
C LYS A 668 15.13 -23.12 -12.09
N GLU A 669 15.90 -22.58 -13.03
CA GLU A 669 15.39 -21.73 -14.12
C GLU A 669 15.16 -22.57 -15.39
N PRO A 670 14.22 -22.18 -16.28
CA PRO A 670 14.08 -22.80 -17.60
C PRO A 670 15.37 -22.71 -18.42
N VAL A 671 15.78 -23.81 -19.06
CA VAL A 671 16.90 -23.81 -20.01
C VAL A 671 16.43 -23.17 -21.32
N LEU A 672 17.19 -22.19 -21.82
CA LEU A 672 16.90 -21.46 -23.05
C LEU A 672 17.86 -21.88 -24.17
N ARG A 673 17.36 -21.92 -25.41
CA ARG A 673 18.17 -21.99 -26.64
C ARG A 673 18.83 -20.63 -26.91
N GLU A 674 19.76 -20.59 -27.86
CA GLU A 674 20.46 -19.35 -28.25
C GLU A 674 19.51 -18.24 -28.72
N ASP A 675 18.38 -18.61 -29.34
CA ASP A 675 17.33 -17.68 -29.78
C ASP A 675 16.36 -17.24 -28.66
N GLY A 676 16.55 -17.74 -27.44
CA GLY A 676 15.74 -17.44 -26.27
C GLY A 676 14.48 -18.31 -26.11
N THR A 677 14.21 -19.27 -27.00
CA THR A 677 13.11 -20.24 -26.83
C THR A 677 13.43 -21.25 -25.73
N VAL A 678 12.40 -21.77 -25.05
CA VAL A 678 12.58 -22.71 -23.93
C VAL A 678 12.83 -24.12 -24.47
N VAL A 679 13.79 -24.85 -23.89
CA VAL A 679 14.15 -26.20 -24.31
C VAL A 679 13.16 -27.23 -23.76
N TYR A 680 12.42 -27.88 -24.67
CA TYR A 680 11.53 -29.00 -24.35
C TYR A 680 12.00 -30.30 -24.98
N PRO A 681 11.77 -31.46 -24.32
CA PRO A 681 11.67 -32.73 -25.04
C PRO A 681 10.50 -32.72 -26.00
N TRP A 682 10.55 -33.56 -27.02
CA TRP A 682 9.39 -33.80 -27.88
C TRP A 682 8.24 -34.35 -27.03
N HIS A 683 7.09 -33.69 -27.11
CA HIS A 683 5.93 -34.01 -26.28
C HIS A 683 4.62 -33.78 -27.02
N LYS A 684 3.54 -34.32 -26.45
CA LYS A 684 2.17 -34.19 -26.95
C LYS A 684 1.16 -34.40 -25.82
N TRP A 685 -0.05 -33.85 -25.97
CA TRP A 685 -1.22 -34.39 -25.30
C TRP A 685 -1.75 -35.61 -26.07
N GLN A 686 -2.01 -36.70 -25.37
CA GLN A 686 -2.57 -37.92 -25.94
C GLN A 686 -3.88 -38.27 -25.22
N SER A 687 -4.98 -38.30 -25.98
CA SER A 687 -6.24 -38.80 -25.47
C SER A 687 -6.20 -40.33 -25.36
N GLY A 688 -6.71 -40.88 -24.25
CA GLY A 688 -6.79 -42.32 -24.02
C GLY A 688 -7.61 -43.07 -25.09
N GLY A 689 -7.06 -44.19 -25.58
CA GLY A 689 -7.69 -45.08 -26.56
C GLY A 689 -8.37 -46.31 -25.94
N ASN A 690 -8.86 -47.23 -26.79
CA ASN A 690 -9.48 -48.51 -26.37
C ASN A 690 -8.50 -49.61 -25.95
N ASN A 691 -7.19 -49.38 -26.04
CA ASN A 691 -6.19 -50.42 -25.78
C ASN A 691 -5.69 -50.38 -24.33
N SER A 692 -6.53 -50.87 -23.42
CA SER A 692 -6.07 -51.60 -22.24
C SER A 692 -7.23 -52.47 -21.75
N SER A 693 -7.02 -53.78 -21.79
CA SER A 693 -7.92 -54.83 -21.32
C SER A 693 -8.09 -54.86 -19.79
N GLU A 694 -8.25 -53.70 -19.16
CA GLU A 694 -8.66 -53.57 -17.76
C GLU A 694 -9.84 -52.61 -17.70
N SER A 695 -11.05 -53.18 -17.77
CA SER A 695 -12.25 -52.48 -17.36
C SER A 695 -12.18 -52.24 -15.86
N LEU A 696 -11.51 -51.18 -15.42
CA LEU A 696 -11.67 -50.66 -14.08
C LEU A 696 -12.89 -49.73 -14.09
N CYS A 697 -14.06 -50.33 -13.92
CA CYS A 697 -15.03 -49.73 -13.00
C CYS A 697 -14.41 -49.81 -11.60
N SER A 698 -13.41 -48.98 -11.31
CA SER A 698 -12.92 -48.81 -9.94
C SER A 698 -13.79 -47.78 -9.25
N GLU A 699 -14.40 -48.22 -8.15
CA GLU A 699 -14.81 -47.35 -7.07
C GLU A 699 -13.69 -46.35 -6.76
N ILE A 700 -14.06 -45.09 -6.51
CA ILE A 700 -13.18 -44.05 -5.99
C ILE A 700 -12.48 -44.61 -4.74
N PRO A 701 -11.14 -44.77 -4.73
CA PRO A 701 -10.46 -45.10 -3.50
C PRO A 701 -10.45 -43.85 -2.63
N SER A 702 -11.18 -43.87 -1.50
CA SER A 702 -10.78 -43.05 -0.37
C SER A 702 -9.32 -43.39 -0.05
N ALA A 703 -8.44 -42.40 0.00
CA ALA A 703 -7.02 -42.59 0.23
C ALA A 703 -6.75 -43.42 1.50
N ARG A 704 -6.45 -44.71 1.32
CA ARG A 704 -5.75 -45.54 2.30
C ARG A 704 -4.53 -46.14 1.62
N SER A 705 -3.38 -45.52 1.87
CA SER A 705 -2.06 -46.10 1.64
C SER A 705 -1.95 -47.48 2.30
N LEU A 706 -1.52 -48.47 1.51
CA LEU A 706 -1.03 -49.77 1.93
C LEU A 706 0.50 -49.71 1.88
N ALA A 707 1.14 -49.76 3.05
CA ALA A 707 2.53 -50.13 3.20
C ALA A 707 2.58 -51.63 3.51
N ILE A 708 3.46 -52.34 2.82
CA ILE A 708 3.79 -53.74 3.07
C ILE A 708 4.79 -53.75 4.22
N ASP A 709 4.44 -54.33 5.37
CA ASP A 709 5.42 -55.05 6.19
C ASP A 709 4.73 -56.13 7.06
N GLY A 710 5.43 -57.24 7.23
CA GLY A 710 4.88 -58.47 7.81
C GLY A 710 4.86 -58.48 9.33
N SER A 711 3.76 -58.93 9.92
CA SER A 711 3.79 -59.78 11.12
C SER A 711 2.39 -60.30 11.52
N LYS A 712 2.37 -61.61 11.76
CA LYS A 712 1.45 -62.49 12.49
C LYS A 712 0.07 -61.99 12.94
N ALA A 713 -0.92 -62.79 12.56
CA ALA A 713 -2.32 -62.77 12.97
C ALA A 713 -2.55 -63.12 14.46
N GLN A 714 -3.57 -62.48 15.06
CA GLN A 714 -4.50 -63.14 15.98
C GLN A 714 -5.89 -62.48 15.89
N ALA A 715 -6.91 -63.31 16.09
CA ALA A 715 -8.30 -63.15 15.70
C ALA A 715 -9.15 -62.23 16.61
N THR A 716 -10.28 -61.73 16.08
CA THR A 716 -11.64 -61.98 16.62
C THR A 716 -12.79 -61.30 15.84
N ASN A 717 -13.69 -62.16 15.33
CA ASN A 717 -15.17 -62.10 15.25
C ASN A 717 -16.03 -60.84 14.93
N LYS A 718 -16.85 -61.04 13.88
CA LYS A 718 -18.33 -60.86 13.74
C LYS A 718 -18.96 -59.47 13.54
N SER A 719 -19.53 -59.25 12.35
CA SER A 719 -20.98 -59.41 12.00
C SER A 719 -21.35 -58.56 10.75
N MET A 720 -21.52 -59.19 9.59
CA MET A 720 -22.79 -59.37 8.86
C MET A 720 -23.72 -58.15 8.71
N LEU A 721 -23.81 -57.62 7.48
CA LEU A 721 -25.08 -57.33 6.79
C LEU A 721 -24.84 -57.35 5.27
N LYS A 722 -25.52 -58.28 4.58
CA LYS A 722 -25.52 -58.47 3.13
C LYS A 722 -26.64 -57.64 2.51
N THR A 723 -26.32 -56.82 1.51
CA THR A 723 -27.28 -56.36 0.48
C THR A 723 -26.70 -56.65 -0.91
N LYS A 724 -27.50 -57.30 -1.77
CA LYS A 724 -27.10 -57.79 -3.11
C LYS A 724 -26.89 -56.61 -4.08
N PRO A 725 -25.89 -56.65 -4.98
CA PRO A 725 -25.76 -55.65 -6.04
C PRO A 725 -26.70 -55.96 -7.21
N GLN A 726 -27.47 -54.95 -7.65
CA GLN A 726 -28.19 -54.97 -8.93
C GLN A 726 -27.17 -54.87 -10.08
N ARG A 727 -27.10 -55.91 -10.93
CA ARG A 727 -26.39 -55.86 -12.20
C ARG A 727 -27.11 -54.89 -13.16
N ARG A 728 -26.52 -53.74 -13.47
CA ARG A 728 -26.88 -52.94 -14.66
C ARG A 728 -26.06 -53.43 -15.86
N ARG A 729 -26.76 -53.71 -16.96
CA ARG A 729 -26.23 -54.19 -18.24
C ARG A 729 -25.24 -53.19 -18.85
N CYS A 730 -24.06 -53.67 -19.26
CA CYS A 730 -23.19 -52.96 -20.20
C CYS A 730 -23.85 -52.92 -21.58
N ALA A 731 -24.10 -51.72 -22.09
CA ALA A 731 -24.43 -51.50 -23.50
C ALA A 731 -23.13 -51.17 -24.25
N SER A 732 -22.80 -52.01 -25.22
CA SER A 732 -21.69 -51.86 -26.15
C SER A 732 -22.06 -50.89 -27.28
N ALA A 733 -21.60 -49.65 -27.16
CA ALA A 733 -21.39 -48.72 -28.28
C ALA A 733 -20.21 -47.82 -27.87
N SER A 734 -19.22 -47.65 -28.73
CA SER A 734 -18.04 -46.79 -28.46
C SER A 734 -18.48 -45.33 -28.40
N GLN A 735 -18.98 -44.90 -27.24
CA GLN A 735 -19.40 -43.53 -27.03
C GLN A 735 -18.18 -42.63 -27.00
N GLN A 736 -18.20 -41.58 -27.81
CA GLN A 736 -17.16 -40.55 -27.81
C GLN A 736 -17.08 -39.92 -26.43
N SER A 737 -15.86 -39.59 -26.00
CA SER A 737 -15.62 -38.75 -24.84
C SER A 737 -14.51 -37.75 -25.16
N TYR A 738 -14.65 -36.53 -24.67
CA TYR A 738 -13.70 -35.45 -24.90
C TYR A 738 -12.91 -35.18 -23.63
N ASP A 739 -11.61 -35.06 -23.78
CA ASP A 739 -10.76 -34.35 -22.85
C ASP A 739 -10.95 -32.85 -23.04
N VAL A 740 -10.92 -32.09 -21.95
CA VAL A 740 -10.91 -30.62 -21.97
C VAL A 740 -9.83 -30.16 -21.00
N TRP A 741 -8.88 -29.36 -21.48
CA TRP A 741 -7.80 -28.83 -20.65
C TRP A 741 -7.50 -27.37 -21.01
N ILE A 742 -6.87 -26.69 -20.05
CA ILE A 742 -6.38 -25.32 -20.17
C ILE A 742 -4.86 -25.37 -20.28
N ALA A 743 -4.30 -24.69 -21.27
CA ALA A 743 -2.87 -24.40 -21.37
C ALA A 743 -2.59 -23.05 -20.72
N PHE A 744 -1.56 -23.01 -19.87
CA PHE A 744 -1.04 -21.79 -19.25
C PHE A 744 0.38 -21.59 -19.76
N GLU A 745 0.57 -20.59 -20.61
CA GLU A 745 1.84 -20.24 -21.24
C GLU A 745 2.45 -19.08 -20.46
N PHE A 746 3.37 -19.39 -19.55
CA PHE A 746 4.01 -18.40 -18.68
C PHE A 746 5.23 -17.76 -19.34
N ASN A 747 5.51 -16.51 -18.94
CA ASN A 747 6.77 -15.85 -19.27
C ASN A 747 7.96 -16.62 -18.67
N PRO A 748 8.95 -17.06 -19.48
CA PRO A 748 10.09 -17.83 -18.99
C PRO A 748 10.91 -17.11 -17.90
N ASN A 749 10.99 -15.78 -17.96
CA ASN A 749 11.72 -14.97 -16.99
C ASN A 749 11.08 -14.99 -15.59
N LEU A 750 9.79 -15.35 -15.51
CA LEU A 750 9.04 -15.46 -14.27
C LEU A 750 8.85 -16.91 -13.82
N SER A 751 9.45 -17.88 -14.53
CA SER A 751 9.16 -19.31 -14.40
C SER A 751 10.21 -20.12 -13.63
N THR A 752 10.94 -19.48 -12.71
CA THR A 752 11.87 -20.17 -11.80
C THR A 752 11.10 -21.03 -10.80
N LEU A 753 11.53 -22.28 -10.59
CA LEU A 753 10.87 -23.10 -9.56
C LEU A 753 11.14 -22.54 -8.16
N PRO A 754 10.11 -22.49 -7.30
CA PRO A 754 10.27 -22.10 -5.90
C PRO A 754 11.16 -23.09 -5.13
N GLU A 755 11.71 -22.62 -4.00
CA GLU A 755 12.61 -23.42 -3.16
C GLU A 755 11.99 -24.70 -2.59
#